data_AF-A0A838RK46-F1
#
_entry.id   AF-A0A838RK46-F1
#
_cell.length_a   1.000
_cell.length_b   1.000
_cell.length_c   1.000
_cell.angle_alpha   90.00
_cell.angle_beta   90.00
_cell.angle_gamma   90.00
#
_symmetry.space_group_name_H-M   'P 1'
#
loop_
_entity.id
_entity.type
_entity.pdbx_description
1 polymer ?
#
loop_
_entity_poly.entity_id
_entity_poly.type
_entity_poly.pdbx_seq_one_letter_code
_entity_poly.pdbx_strand_id
1 'polypeptide(L)'
;MPATPVEAATFTPPSIQWLAERHEPGAWRYTTLTKDWAILNANSGMQYGLEDIRGYDSIILKHYVQFMQAVSRQDQLDYNRVAPLRVDAPPDQELLDLLNVRYMMTDQAIEWPGWTLAYEDEVRIYENEDVLPRAFLLGNGTYWGIQEQEIPVETLQGLNPQDEVLLQAEEGSILMRDMLSSALPFTPAEIISYTPNEILMSINPSEGAWLVFSDVYFPGWRAFTLPEDGEEKELPVVRANGAFRAVWVNAGSQVVRWKYSPDAVKIGFFASFLGVAAIGLGGAYWVWGRIYQEQEEESNVRRVAKNSFAPMALQLFNKAVDTVFAAFMARFLGPEALGQYAFAIAFVWYFIIFTNFGLGTLLTRDAARDRGAAARLLNTTLLLRAMLYAIAMPLLLALLWLWPRFIGEMEPEKMWAILFLTLGLIPSNLSDALTAVFRAYERFEIPALVSTVATFVKVSVGAGVLLAGMGIVGLAVTSILTNVITLAILSVLLVRLLFRPALRWERPAGRGLLLDAFPLMINEFLATAFFRIDQVMIDPIMGKERGDIETGYYNVAYKFIDGLLILPSTFTLAIFPVMSRLAQGAKESMLRATVFSVRWLLMIALPLALLTTRYAEGIVWAFGGEEFLPHSAVALRILIWFLPFSFVNSLLQYVLIAANRQHSLTRAYLWAVFFNLICNFFAIRSFGINGAATVTILSEVALLFPFYYLIRESVGIIPWLPLFGKPILALLASALPLWAFPLPFWAAIPLSMIIYLGVLLALRAFSAEDRQLVERLRANR
;
A
#
# COMPACT_ATOMS: atom_id res chain seq x y z
N MET A 1 -9.25 2.67 -50.57
CA MET A 1 -9.41 4.11 -50.29
C MET A 1 -8.20 4.80 -50.90
N PRO A 2 -8.35 5.82 -51.75
CA PRO A 2 -7.21 6.64 -52.18
C PRO A 2 -6.55 7.23 -50.92
N ALA A 3 -5.22 7.24 -50.88
CA ALA A 3 -4.47 7.83 -49.79
C ALA A 3 -4.86 9.30 -49.66
N THR A 4 -5.41 9.68 -48.50
CA THR A 4 -5.70 11.07 -48.17
C THR A 4 -4.38 11.86 -48.32
N PRO A 5 -4.33 12.92 -49.15
CA PRO A 5 -3.13 13.74 -49.29
C PRO A 5 -2.67 14.22 -47.91
N VAL A 6 -1.36 14.19 -47.62
CA VAL A 6 -0.80 14.61 -46.32
C VAL A 6 -1.25 16.04 -45.97
N GLU A 7 -1.35 16.90 -46.97
CA GLU A 7 -1.85 18.28 -46.86
C GLU A 7 -3.29 18.35 -46.32
N ALA A 8 -4.16 17.40 -46.71
CA ALA A 8 -5.52 17.31 -46.20
C ALA A 8 -5.58 16.74 -44.77
N ALA A 9 -4.58 15.98 -44.34
CA ALA A 9 -4.47 15.48 -42.97
C ALA A 9 -3.93 16.54 -41.99
N THR A 10 -3.24 17.57 -42.49
CA THR A 10 -2.69 18.68 -41.70
C THR A 10 -3.49 19.99 -41.83
N PHE A 11 -4.61 19.97 -42.57
CA PHE A 11 -5.42 21.15 -42.78
C PHE A 11 -6.26 21.46 -41.53
N THR A 12 -6.16 22.71 -41.06
CA THR A 12 -7.02 23.25 -40.00
C THR A 12 -7.96 24.27 -40.63
N PRO A 13 -9.28 24.06 -40.61
CA PRO A 13 -10.25 25.04 -41.11
C PRO A 13 -10.13 26.39 -40.39
N PRO A 14 -10.33 27.54 -41.05
CA PRO A 14 -10.27 28.86 -40.43
C PRO A 14 -11.17 29.02 -39.19
N SER A 15 -12.40 28.50 -39.22
CA SER A 15 -13.33 28.44 -38.09
C SER A 15 -12.77 27.66 -36.88
N ILE A 16 -12.09 26.53 -37.13
CA ILE A 16 -11.43 25.75 -36.08
C ILE A 16 -10.23 26.51 -35.52
N GLN A 17 -9.43 27.15 -36.38
CA GLN A 17 -8.32 27.97 -35.92
C GLN A 17 -8.82 29.14 -35.06
N TRP A 18 -9.91 29.78 -35.47
CA TRP A 18 -10.53 30.87 -34.72
C TRP A 18 -10.98 30.45 -33.32
N LEU A 19 -11.55 29.26 -33.18
CA LEU A 19 -11.91 28.66 -31.90
C LEU A 19 -10.67 28.28 -31.08
N ALA A 20 -9.70 27.61 -31.69
CA ALA A 20 -8.50 27.10 -31.01
C ALA A 20 -7.63 28.23 -30.43
N GLU A 21 -7.51 29.36 -31.14
CA GLU A 21 -6.80 30.56 -30.66
C GLU A 21 -7.44 31.19 -29.41
N ARG A 22 -8.70 30.86 -29.12
CA ARG A 22 -9.49 31.37 -27.98
C ARG A 22 -9.77 30.30 -26.93
N HIS A 23 -9.25 29.09 -27.11
CA HIS A 23 -9.55 27.96 -26.25
C HIS A 23 -8.46 27.75 -25.20
N GLU A 24 -8.88 27.69 -23.95
CA GLU A 24 -8.08 27.20 -22.83
C GLU A 24 -8.81 26.00 -22.22
N PRO A 25 -8.10 24.90 -21.85
CA PRO A 25 -8.73 23.73 -21.27
C PRO A 25 -9.58 24.06 -20.05
N GLY A 26 -10.82 23.57 -20.01
CA GLY A 26 -11.78 23.84 -18.94
C GLY A 26 -12.44 25.22 -18.95
N ALA A 27 -12.12 26.14 -19.87
CA ALA A 27 -12.70 27.48 -19.91
C ALA A 27 -14.13 27.50 -20.49
N TRP A 28 -14.34 26.78 -21.59
CA TRP A 28 -15.63 26.71 -22.28
C TRP A 28 -15.72 25.47 -23.18
N ARG A 29 -16.94 25.02 -23.48
CA ARG A 29 -17.24 24.01 -24.50
C ARG A 29 -17.88 24.62 -25.73
N TYR A 30 -17.78 23.93 -26.86
CA TYR A 30 -18.58 24.20 -28.05
C TYR A 30 -19.60 23.08 -28.30
N THR A 31 -20.57 23.38 -29.16
CA THR A 31 -21.49 22.39 -29.72
C THR A 31 -21.85 22.73 -31.16
N THR A 32 -22.64 21.88 -31.79
CA THR A 32 -23.05 22.02 -33.19
C THR A 32 -24.57 21.93 -33.29
N LEU A 33 -25.16 22.84 -34.06
CA LEU A 33 -26.58 22.83 -34.41
C LEU A 33 -26.73 22.42 -35.88
N THR A 34 -27.61 21.45 -36.13
CA THR A 34 -27.68 20.76 -37.43
C THR A 34 -29.12 20.62 -37.89
N LYS A 35 -29.32 20.74 -39.21
CA LYS A 35 -30.60 20.47 -39.88
C LYS A 35 -30.52 19.17 -40.69
N ASP A 36 -29.75 19.20 -41.78
CA ASP A 36 -29.68 18.09 -42.74
C ASP A 36 -28.37 17.27 -42.62
N TRP A 37 -27.26 17.91 -42.28
CA TRP A 37 -25.92 17.29 -42.20
C TRP A 37 -25.20 17.70 -40.91
N ALA A 38 -24.37 16.80 -40.38
CA ALA A 38 -23.58 17.09 -39.19
C ALA A 38 -22.40 18.01 -39.53
N ILE A 39 -22.37 19.18 -38.91
CA ILE A 39 -21.20 20.06 -38.89
C ILE A 39 -20.29 19.52 -37.80
N LEU A 40 -19.07 19.09 -38.15
CA LEU A 40 -18.13 18.44 -37.23
C LEU A 40 -18.77 17.31 -36.42
N ASN A 41 -18.57 16.07 -36.86
CA ASN A 41 -18.98 14.91 -36.05
C ASN A 41 -18.31 14.96 -34.67
N ALA A 42 -18.97 14.39 -33.66
CA ALA A 42 -18.37 14.20 -32.35
C ALA A 42 -17.00 13.51 -32.45
N ASN A 43 -16.11 13.80 -31.49
CA ASN A 43 -14.66 13.54 -31.50
C ASN A 43 -13.81 14.36 -32.49
N SER A 44 -14.39 14.98 -33.53
CA SER A 44 -13.59 15.66 -34.56
C SER A 44 -12.84 16.90 -34.01
N GLY A 45 -13.38 17.54 -32.98
CA GLY A 45 -12.73 18.66 -32.29
C GLY A 45 -11.53 18.26 -31.42
N MET A 46 -11.45 16.99 -30.98
CA MET A 46 -10.40 16.52 -30.06
C MET A 46 -9.00 16.65 -30.63
N GLN A 47 -8.83 16.46 -31.94
CA GLN A 47 -7.53 16.63 -32.60
C GLN A 47 -7.00 18.07 -32.51
N TYR A 48 -7.90 19.04 -32.31
CA TYR A 48 -7.60 20.46 -32.17
C TYR A 48 -7.64 20.93 -30.71
N GLY A 49 -7.85 20.01 -29.76
CA GLY A 49 -7.97 20.32 -28.34
C GLY A 49 -9.28 21.01 -27.95
N LEU A 50 -10.28 21.06 -28.83
CA LEU A 50 -11.58 21.70 -28.53
C LEU A 50 -12.49 20.76 -27.74
N GLU A 51 -13.10 21.27 -26.66
CA GLU A 51 -14.04 20.52 -25.82
C GLU A 51 -15.48 20.57 -26.37
N ASP A 52 -16.01 19.40 -26.76
CA ASP A 52 -17.38 19.23 -27.28
C ASP A 52 -18.29 18.62 -26.19
N ILE A 53 -19.51 19.14 -26.01
CA ILE A 53 -20.49 18.55 -25.08
C ILE A 53 -20.90 17.13 -25.47
N ARG A 54 -20.74 16.70 -26.71
CA ARG A 54 -21.07 15.33 -27.11
C ARG A 54 -20.07 14.29 -26.58
N GLY A 55 -18.89 14.73 -26.12
CA GLY A 55 -17.90 13.87 -25.49
C GLY A 55 -17.24 12.86 -26.45
N TYR A 56 -16.79 11.72 -25.90
CA TYR A 56 -16.13 10.66 -26.65
C TYR A 56 -17.09 9.51 -27.01
N ASP A 57 -17.32 9.28 -28.31
CA ASP A 57 -18.30 8.31 -28.84
C ASP A 57 -17.82 6.83 -28.79
N SER A 58 -17.48 6.30 -27.62
CA SER A 58 -17.21 4.86 -27.45
C SER A 58 -18.06 4.21 -26.37
N ILE A 59 -18.25 4.90 -25.24
CA ILE A 59 -19.03 4.46 -24.09
C ILE A 59 -19.69 5.71 -23.52
N ILE A 60 -21.02 5.81 -23.60
CA ILE A 60 -21.78 6.95 -23.09
C ILE A 60 -22.49 6.57 -21.81
N LEU A 61 -22.36 7.43 -20.79
CA LEU A 61 -23.00 7.24 -19.51
C LEU A 61 -24.51 7.49 -19.63
N LYS A 62 -25.32 6.56 -19.10
CA LYS A 62 -26.79 6.63 -19.16
C LYS A 62 -27.34 7.93 -18.59
N HIS A 63 -26.84 8.38 -17.44
CA HIS A 63 -27.27 9.62 -16.81
C HIS A 63 -26.90 10.86 -17.64
N TYR A 64 -25.79 10.82 -18.38
CA TYR A 64 -25.43 11.90 -19.30
C TYR A 64 -26.37 11.95 -20.51
N VAL A 65 -26.77 10.77 -21.04
CA VAL A 65 -27.81 10.68 -22.08
C VAL A 65 -29.11 11.31 -21.60
N GLN A 66 -29.54 11.03 -20.36
CA GLN A 66 -30.77 11.60 -19.81
C GLN A 66 -30.70 13.11 -19.64
N PHE A 67 -29.56 13.63 -19.18
CA PHE A 67 -29.32 15.07 -19.17
C PHE A 67 -29.41 15.67 -20.58
N MET A 68 -28.76 15.04 -21.56
CA MET A 68 -28.81 15.49 -22.95
C MET A 68 -30.20 15.35 -23.58
N GLN A 69 -31.05 14.43 -23.12
CA GLN A 69 -32.47 14.33 -23.51
C GLN A 69 -33.30 15.49 -22.95
N ALA A 70 -32.94 16.03 -21.78
CA ALA A 70 -33.54 17.24 -21.25
C ALA A 70 -33.13 18.48 -22.06
N VAL A 71 -31.88 18.52 -22.52
CA VAL A 71 -31.35 19.59 -23.38
C VAL A 71 -31.99 19.58 -24.76
N SER A 72 -31.93 18.46 -25.49
CA SER A 72 -32.46 18.36 -26.86
C SER A 72 -32.70 16.90 -27.27
N ARG A 73 -33.36 16.69 -28.41
CA ARG A 73 -33.70 15.36 -28.93
C ARG A 73 -32.43 14.51 -29.19
N GLN A 74 -32.39 13.30 -28.62
CA GLN A 74 -31.29 12.34 -28.79
C GLN A 74 -31.66 11.18 -29.71
N ASP A 75 -31.39 11.31 -31.01
CA ASP A 75 -31.76 10.34 -32.06
C ASP A 75 -30.60 9.51 -32.63
N GLN A 76 -29.40 9.61 -32.06
CA GLN A 76 -28.19 8.90 -32.51
C GLN A 76 -27.64 7.87 -31.50
N LEU A 77 -28.41 7.54 -30.47
CA LEU A 77 -27.97 6.64 -29.39
C LEU A 77 -27.63 5.22 -29.89
N ASP A 78 -28.30 4.74 -30.95
CA ASP A 78 -28.01 3.44 -31.59
C ASP A 78 -26.58 3.33 -32.16
N TYR A 79 -25.92 4.48 -32.37
CA TYR A 79 -24.54 4.57 -32.82
C TYR A 79 -23.53 4.77 -31.67
N ASN A 80 -23.98 4.68 -30.41
CA ASN A 80 -23.23 5.05 -29.21
C ASN A 80 -22.73 6.51 -29.27
N ARG A 81 -23.61 7.44 -29.67
CA ARG A 81 -23.30 8.88 -29.82
C ARG A 81 -24.36 9.78 -29.19
N VAL A 82 -23.91 10.88 -28.58
CA VAL A 82 -24.79 12.00 -28.23
C VAL A 82 -25.08 12.77 -29.52
N ALA A 83 -26.36 13.00 -29.82
CA ALA A 83 -26.77 13.67 -31.03
C ALA A 83 -26.35 15.16 -31.01
N PRO A 84 -26.03 15.76 -32.18
CA PRO A 84 -25.94 17.21 -32.29
C PRO A 84 -27.29 17.88 -31.97
N LEU A 85 -27.25 19.16 -31.61
CA LEU A 85 -28.47 19.94 -31.44
C LEU A 85 -29.23 20.04 -32.78
N ARG A 86 -30.56 20.11 -32.68
CA ARG A 86 -31.46 20.06 -33.84
C ARG A 86 -32.20 21.36 -34.03
N VAL A 87 -32.25 21.86 -35.26
CA VAL A 87 -32.90 23.14 -35.58
C VAL A 87 -34.42 23.06 -35.41
N ASP A 88 -35.00 21.89 -35.67
CA ASP A 88 -36.44 21.60 -35.51
C ASP A 88 -36.87 21.33 -34.06
N ALA A 89 -35.91 21.24 -33.13
CA ALA A 89 -36.15 21.06 -31.71
C ALA A 89 -35.17 21.93 -30.89
N PRO A 90 -35.48 23.24 -30.69
CA PRO A 90 -34.63 24.17 -29.96
C PRO A 90 -34.24 23.60 -28.59
N PRO A 91 -32.97 23.76 -28.16
CA PRO A 91 -32.52 23.23 -26.90
C PRO A 91 -33.08 24.01 -25.72
N ASP A 92 -33.12 23.37 -24.56
CA ASP A 92 -33.24 24.05 -23.28
C ASP A 92 -32.00 24.93 -23.05
N GLN A 93 -32.20 26.25 -22.94
CA GLN A 93 -31.10 27.23 -22.87
C GLN A 93 -30.41 27.17 -21.51
N GLU A 94 -31.15 27.08 -20.40
CA GLU A 94 -30.58 27.06 -19.05
C GLU A 94 -29.67 25.84 -18.84
N LEU A 95 -30.09 24.68 -19.36
CA LEU A 95 -29.26 23.47 -19.34
C LEU A 95 -28.05 23.54 -20.28
N LEU A 96 -28.17 24.28 -21.39
CA LEU A 96 -27.06 24.51 -22.32
C LEU A 96 -26.02 25.48 -21.72
N ASP A 97 -26.47 26.48 -20.96
CA ASP A 97 -25.62 27.41 -20.21
C ASP A 97 -24.88 26.66 -19.10
N LEU A 98 -25.57 25.78 -18.36
CA LEU A 98 -24.98 24.90 -17.34
C LEU A 98 -23.89 23.97 -17.91
N LEU A 99 -24.02 23.54 -19.16
CA LEU A 99 -23.01 22.75 -19.87
C LEU A 99 -21.74 23.55 -20.21
N ASN A 100 -21.73 24.86 -19.91
CA ASN A 100 -20.63 25.79 -20.18
C ASN A 100 -20.37 25.92 -21.69
N VAL A 101 -21.45 25.91 -22.50
CA VAL A 101 -21.37 26.08 -23.96
C VAL A 101 -21.28 27.56 -24.31
N ARG A 102 -20.09 27.99 -24.74
CA ARG A 102 -19.86 29.38 -25.18
C ARG A 102 -20.07 29.55 -26.68
N TYR A 103 -19.73 28.55 -27.49
CA TYR A 103 -19.80 28.66 -28.94
C TYR A 103 -20.67 27.57 -29.58
N MET A 104 -21.53 27.95 -30.51
CA MET A 104 -22.36 27.03 -31.30
C MET A 104 -22.05 27.18 -32.78
N MET A 105 -21.65 26.08 -33.43
CA MET A 105 -21.37 26.04 -34.86
C MET A 105 -22.59 25.57 -35.64
N THR A 106 -22.95 26.29 -36.70
CA THR A 106 -24.15 26.00 -37.50
C THR A 106 -24.01 26.51 -38.94
N ASP A 107 -24.76 25.90 -39.87
CA ASP A 107 -24.95 26.38 -41.24
C ASP A 107 -26.24 27.19 -41.38
N GLN A 108 -27.11 27.13 -40.37
CA GLN A 108 -28.35 27.89 -40.29
C GLN A 108 -28.14 29.24 -39.61
N ALA A 109 -28.90 30.25 -40.03
CA ALA A 109 -29.04 31.47 -39.25
C ALA A 109 -29.99 31.22 -38.06
N ILE A 110 -29.59 31.64 -36.86
CA ILE A 110 -30.43 31.62 -35.66
C ILE A 110 -30.65 33.03 -35.12
N GLU A 111 -31.86 33.27 -34.61
CA GLU A 111 -32.27 34.50 -33.94
C GLU A 111 -32.80 34.15 -32.54
N TRP A 112 -31.93 33.53 -31.73
CA TRP A 112 -32.25 33.16 -30.35
C TRP A 112 -31.78 34.25 -29.38
N PRO A 113 -32.56 34.60 -28.34
CA PRO A 113 -32.11 35.51 -27.29
C PRO A 113 -30.82 35.00 -26.64
N GLY A 114 -29.89 35.91 -26.31
CA GLY A 114 -28.61 35.56 -25.68
C GLY A 114 -27.53 35.05 -26.63
N TRP A 115 -27.82 34.89 -27.93
CA TRP A 115 -26.86 34.39 -28.93
C TRP A 115 -26.49 35.46 -29.96
N THR A 116 -25.20 35.76 -30.10
CA THR A 116 -24.68 36.74 -31.07
C THR A 116 -23.74 36.10 -32.09
N LEU A 117 -23.80 36.55 -33.34
CA LEU A 117 -22.96 36.02 -34.41
C LEU A 117 -21.52 36.54 -34.24
N ALA A 118 -20.59 35.65 -33.93
CA ALA A 118 -19.19 35.98 -33.66
C ALA A 118 -18.25 35.70 -34.86
N TYR A 119 -18.64 34.77 -35.73
CA TYR A 119 -17.88 34.40 -36.92
C TYR A 119 -18.82 33.97 -38.06
N GLU A 120 -18.54 34.43 -39.28
CA GLU A 120 -19.27 34.03 -40.48
C GLU A 120 -18.32 33.95 -41.69
N ASP A 121 -18.05 32.71 -42.14
CA ASP A 121 -17.37 32.41 -43.40
C ASP A 121 -17.83 31.03 -43.92
N GLU A 122 -17.03 29.96 -43.76
CA GLU A 122 -17.44 28.61 -44.17
C GLU A 122 -18.55 28.00 -43.31
N VAL A 123 -18.68 28.48 -42.08
CA VAL A 123 -19.73 28.16 -41.10
C VAL A 123 -20.05 29.42 -40.30
N ARG A 124 -21.19 29.42 -39.62
CA ARG A 124 -21.53 30.44 -38.62
C ARG A 124 -21.17 29.93 -37.24
N ILE A 125 -20.55 30.78 -36.43
CA ILE A 125 -20.32 30.53 -35.01
C ILE A 125 -21.04 31.61 -34.23
N TYR A 126 -21.95 31.18 -33.37
CA TYR A 126 -22.65 32.05 -32.44
C TYR A 126 -22.00 31.94 -31.06
N GLU A 127 -21.83 33.07 -30.38
CA GLU A 127 -21.40 33.18 -29.00
C GLU A 127 -22.61 33.30 -28.08
N ASN A 128 -22.59 32.53 -26.99
CA ASN A 128 -23.57 32.57 -25.92
C ASN A 128 -23.16 33.62 -24.89
N GLU A 129 -23.99 34.66 -24.72
CA GLU A 129 -23.75 35.75 -23.77
C GLU A 129 -24.15 35.37 -22.33
N ASP A 130 -25.00 34.35 -22.17
CA ASP A 130 -25.55 33.88 -20.89
C ASP A 130 -24.82 32.63 -20.35
N VAL A 131 -23.69 32.25 -20.97
CA VAL A 131 -22.92 31.04 -20.61
C VAL A 131 -22.51 31.01 -19.13
N LEU A 132 -22.78 29.90 -18.43
CA LEU A 132 -22.33 29.71 -17.07
C LEU A 132 -20.86 29.25 -17.00
N PRO A 133 -20.11 29.64 -15.96
CA PRO A 133 -18.77 29.14 -15.71
C PRO A 133 -18.79 27.62 -15.51
N ARG A 134 -17.69 26.97 -15.87
CA ARG A 134 -17.54 25.51 -15.75
C ARG A 134 -17.63 24.99 -14.32
N ALA A 135 -17.23 25.81 -13.34
CA ALA A 135 -17.35 25.52 -11.92
C ALA A 135 -17.83 26.76 -11.15
N PHE A 136 -18.67 26.55 -10.14
CA PHE A 136 -19.31 27.62 -9.37
C PHE A 136 -19.75 27.17 -7.99
N LEU A 137 -20.00 28.13 -7.11
CA LEU A 137 -20.44 27.95 -5.73
C LEU A 137 -21.90 28.37 -5.57
N LEU A 138 -22.68 27.55 -4.86
CA LEU A 138 -24.09 27.79 -4.54
C LEU A 138 -24.45 27.34 -3.14
N GLY A 139 -25.31 28.12 -2.47
CA GLY A 139 -25.76 27.80 -1.12
C GLY A 139 -26.96 26.85 -1.02
N ASN A 140 -27.76 26.77 -2.08
CA ASN A 140 -29.03 26.04 -2.09
C ASN A 140 -28.91 24.68 -2.79
N GLY A 141 -29.11 23.58 -2.05
CA GLY A 141 -29.06 22.22 -2.57
C GLY A 141 -30.35 21.45 -2.28
N THR A 142 -30.98 20.94 -3.32
CA THR A 142 -32.25 20.19 -3.29
C THR A 142 -31.99 18.73 -3.67
N TYR A 143 -32.51 17.78 -2.89
CA TYR A 143 -32.26 16.36 -3.13
C TYR A 143 -33.36 15.71 -3.97
N TRP A 144 -32.99 14.91 -4.97
CA TRP A 144 -33.94 14.00 -5.64
C TRP A 144 -33.90 12.59 -5.00
N GLY A 145 -35.02 11.88 -5.09
CA GLY A 145 -35.39 10.77 -4.20
C GLY A 145 -34.37 9.64 -4.04
N ILE A 146 -34.26 9.10 -2.81
CA ILE A 146 -33.36 7.99 -2.42
C ILE A 146 -33.62 6.70 -3.22
N GLN A 147 -34.85 6.49 -3.71
CA GLN A 147 -35.21 5.30 -4.50
C GLN A 147 -35.04 5.49 -6.01
N GLU A 148 -34.85 6.72 -6.49
CA GLU A 148 -34.74 7.03 -7.91
C GLU A 148 -33.27 7.13 -8.31
N GLN A 149 -32.79 6.11 -9.03
CA GLN A 149 -31.42 6.08 -9.55
C GLN A 149 -31.14 7.19 -10.57
N GLU A 150 -32.16 7.76 -11.19
CA GLU A 150 -32.03 8.79 -12.23
C GLU A 150 -33.06 9.88 -12.02
N ILE A 151 -32.68 11.11 -12.34
CA ILE A 151 -33.56 12.27 -12.21
C ILE A 151 -34.55 12.31 -13.40
N PRO A 152 -35.83 12.62 -13.18
CA PRO A 152 -36.78 12.82 -14.27
C PRO A 152 -36.35 13.97 -15.19
N VAL A 153 -36.59 13.80 -16.50
CA VAL A 153 -36.23 14.80 -17.53
C VAL A 153 -36.98 16.11 -17.29
N GLU A 154 -38.24 16.02 -16.87
CA GLU A 154 -39.08 17.18 -16.59
C GLU A 154 -38.58 17.99 -15.39
N THR A 155 -37.95 17.33 -14.41
CA THR A 155 -37.31 18.00 -13.27
C THR A 155 -36.07 18.77 -13.71
N LEU A 156 -35.29 18.22 -14.66
CA LEU A 156 -34.14 18.92 -15.22
C LEU A 156 -34.56 20.14 -16.06
N GLN A 157 -35.63 20.03 -16.86
CA GLN A 157 -36.13 21.14 -17.69
C GLN A 157 -36.72 22.31 -16.88
N GLY A 158 -36.98 22.11 -15.58
CA GLY A 158 -37.41 23.17 -14.67
C GLY A 158 -36.30 23.72 -13.77
N LEU A 159 -35.06 23.25 -13.92
CA LEU A 159 -33.92 23.63 -13.09
C LEU A 159 -33.36 24.98 -13.52
N ASN A 160 -33.39 25.96 -12.61
CA ASN A 160 -32.54 27.14 -12.75
C ASN A 160 -31.18 26.89 -12.06
N PRO A 161 -30.09 26.66 -12.81
CA PRO A 161 -28.77 26.33 -12.27
C PRO A 161 -28.11 27.45 -11.47
N GLN A 162 -28.63 28.69 -11.52
CA GLN A 162 -28.14 29.80 -10.70
C GLN A 162 -28.81 29.88 -9.32
N ASP A 163 -29.96 29.22 -9.14
CA ASP A 163 -30.76 29.30 -7.91
C ASP A 163 -30.63 28.05 -7.04
N GLU A 164 -30.48 26.87 -7.64
CA GLU A 164 -30.36 25.61 -6.91
C GLU A 164 -29.46 24.58 -7.61
N VAL A 165 -28.88 23.67 -6.82
CA VAL A 165 -28.27 22.45 -7.32
C VAL A 165 -29.09 21.24 -6.88
N LEU A 166 -29.47 20.41 -7.84
CA LEU A 166 -30.12 19.14 -7.57
C LEU A 166 -29.04 18.13 -7.18
N LEU A 167 -29.24 17.37 -6.11
CA LEU A 167 -28.24 16.43 -5.55
C LEU A 167 -28.83 15.03 -5.37
N GLN A 168 -28.03 14.00 -5.62
CA GLN A 168 -28.42 12.63 -5.33
C GLN A 168 -28.34 12.35 -3.82
N ALA A 169 -29.41 11.82 -3.24
CA ALA A 169 -29.39 11.35 -1.87
C ALA A 169 -28.69 9.98 -1.76
N GLU A 170 -27.64 9.87 -0.94
CA GLU A 170 -26.96 8.60 -0.62
C GLU A 170 -27.28 8.13 0.81
N GLU A 171 -27.36 6.81 1.03
CA GLU A 171 -27.48 6.22 2.38
C GLU A 171 -26.24 6.56 3.22
N GLY A 172 -26.37 7.55 4.10
CA GLY A 172 -25.29 8.09 4.95
C GLY A 172 -25.18 9.61 4.90
N SER A 173 -25.51 10.21 3.75
CA SER A 173 -25.62 11.67 3.57
C SER A 173 -26.82 12.29 4.30
N ILE A 174 -27.71 11.44 4.84
CA ILE A 174 -28.89 11.80 5.63
C ILE A 174 -28.53 12.51 6.96
N LEU A 175 -27.28 12.39 7.44
CA LEU A 175 -26.83 13.20 8.58
C LEU A 175 -26.50 14.66 8.21
N MET A 176 -26.34 14.97 6.91
CA MET A 176 -26.14 16.33 6.38
C MET A 176 -27.49 17.03 6.06
N ARG A 177 -28.60 16.30 6.24
CA ARG A 177 -29.98 16.62 5.81
C ARG A 177 -30.57 17.90 6.41
N ASP A 178 -30.11 18.33 7.58
CA ASP A 178 -30.85 19.29 8.41
C ASP A 178 -30.18 20.68 8.60
N MET A 179 -29.01 20.98 8.01
CA MET A 179 -28.24 22.18 8.41
C MET A 179 -27.67 23.11 7.33
N LEU A 180 -27.74 22.82 6.04
CA LEU A 180 -26.86 23.50 5.07
C LEU A 180 -27.61 24.08 3.85
N SER A 181 -28.48 25.04 4.10
CA SER A 181 -28.82 26.09 3.12
C SER A 181 -28.02 27.33 3.50
N SER A 182 -27.08 27.77 2.68
CA SER A 182 -26.44 29.08 2.89
C SER A 182 -27.10 30.14 2.03
N ALA A 183 -27.04 31.39 2.48
CA ALA A 183 -27.54 32.52 1.70
C ALA A 183 -26.53 32.95 0.60
N LEU A 184 -25.54 32.10 0.30
CA LEU A 184 -24.47 32.40 -0.62
C LEU A 184 -25.01 32.48 -2.05
N PRO A 185 -24.91 33.66 -2.71
CA PRO A 185 -25.33 33.80 -4.10
C PRO A 185 -24.39 33.05 -5.04
N PHE A 186 -24.87 32.73 -6.24
CA PHE A 186 -24.07 32.15 -7.31
C PHE A 186 -22.74 32.89 -7.48
N THR A 187 -21.64 32.15 -7.31
CA THR A 187 -20.28 32.72 -7.42
C THR A 187 -19.40 31.82 -8.27
N PRO A 188 -18.81 32.29 -9.39
CA PRO A 188 -17.89 31.51 -10.19
C PRO A 188 -16.67 31.02 -9.39
N ALA A 189 -16.20 29.80 -9.66
CA ALA A 189 -14.97 29.25 -9.11
C ALA A 189 -13.83 29.33 -10.14
N GLU A 190 -12.61 29.63 -9.69
CA GLU A 190 -11.45 29.77 -10.57
C GLU A 190 -10.75 28.41 -10.75
N ILE A 191 -10.59 27.97 -12.00
CA ILE A 191 -9.85 26.74 -12.34
C ILE A 191 -8.38 27.11 -12.53
N ILE A 192 -7.51 26.65 -11.64
CA ILE A 192 -6.06 26.91 -11.66
C ILE A 192 -5.37 26.00 -12.69
N SER A 193 -5.77 24.74 -12.73
CA SER A 193 -5.19 23.71 -13.60
C SER A 193 -6.25 22.69 -13.96
N TYR A 194 -6.31 22.31 -15.23
CA TYR A 194 -7.26 21.34 -15.76
C TYR A 194 -6.52 20.28 -16.57
N THR A 195 -6.41 19.07 -16.01
CA THR A 195 -5.84 17.90 -16.69
C THR A 195 -6.83 16.74 -16.65
N PRO A 196 -6.67 15.70 -17.49
CA PRO A 196 -7.63 14.59 -17.53
C PRO A 196 -7.85 13.85 -16.21
N ASN A 197 -6.81 13.79 -15.35
CA ASN A 197 -6.86 13.04 -14.09
C ASN A 197 -6.79 13.93 -12.84
N GLU A 198 -6.54 15.22 -13.00
CA GLU A 198 -6.38 16.15 -11.88
C GLU A 198 -6.84 17.56 -12.25
N ILE A 199 -7.71 18.13 -11.43
CA ILE A 199 -8.20 19.50 -11.57
C ILE A 199 -7.98 20.23 -10.25
N LEU A 200 -7.43 21.45 -10.30
CA LEU A 200 -7.23 22.32 -9.15
C LEU A 200 -8.11 23.55 -9.29
N MET A 201 -8.86 23.87 -8.24
CA MET A 201 -9.75 25.03 -8.20
C MET A 201 -9.46 25.89 -6.98
N SER A 202 -9.39 27.20 -7.17
CA SER A 202 -9.33 28.18 -6.09
C SER A 202 -10.74 28.62 -5.73
N ILE A 203 -11.07 28.58 -4.44
CA ILE A 203 -12.36 29.04 -3.93
C ILE A 203 -12.19 29.86 -2.65
N ASN A 204 -13.08 30.82 -2.43
CA ASN A 204 -13.11 31.61 -1.20
C ASN A 204 -14.57 31.94 -0.80
N PRO A 205 -15.37 30.93 -0.45
CA PRO A 205 -16.75 31.15 -0.07
C PRO A 205 -16.84 31.84 1.30
N SER A 206 -17.79 32.77 1.47
CA SER A 206 -18.03 33.48 2.73
C SER A 206 -18.74 32.61 3.79
N GLU A 207 -19.48 31.60 3.35
CA GLU A 207 -20.21 30.62 4.15
C GLU A 207 -20.01 29.22 3.55
N GLY A 208 -20.51 28.16 4.18
CA GLY A 208 -20.47 26.84 3.54
C GLY A 208 -21.30 26.81 2.25
N ALA A 209 -20.83 26.14 1.22
CA ALA A 209 -21.50 26.10 -0.09
C ALA A 209 -21.21 24.79 -0.85
N TRP A 210 -22.02 24.50 -1.85
CA TRP A 210 -21.78 23.48 -2.85
C TRP A 210 -20.86 24.03 -3.94
N LEU A 211 -19.68 23.44 -4.11
CA LEU A 211 -18.87 23.62 -5.30
C LEU A 211 -19.36 22.66 -6.37
N VAL A 212 -20.08 23.18 -7.36
CA VAL A 212 -20.61 22.44 -8.51
C VAL A 212 -19.61 22.55 -9.66
N PHE A 213 -19.37 21.42 -10.32
CA PHE A 213 -18.49 21.35 -11.47
C PHE A 213 -19.22 20.61 -12.60
N SER A 214 -19.49 21.31 -13.70
CA SER A 214 -20.24 20.81 -14.87
C SER A 214 -19.47 19.79 -15.72
N ASP A 215 -18.61 19.01 -15.08
CA ASP A 215 -17.96 17.82 -15.60
C ASP A 215 -18.72 16.57 -15.17
N VAL A 216 -18.78 15.60 -16.08
CA VAL A 216 -19.59 14.41 -15.88
C VAL A 216 -19.10 13.61 -14.68
N TYR A 217 -20.03 13.24 -13.80
CA TYR A 217 -19.75 12.39 -12.66
C TYR A 217 -19.45 10.96 -13.12
N PHE A 218 -18.39 10.38 -12.58
CA PHE A 218 -18.08 8.97 -12.77
C PHE A 218 -17.44 8.40 -11.50
N PRO A 219 -17.76 7.15 -11.10
CA PRO A 219 -17.12 6.52 -9.95
C PRO A 219 -15.58 6.49 -10.09
N GLY A 220 -14.89 6.97 -9.05
CA GLY A 220 -13.42 7.06 -9.03
C GLY A 220 -12.88 8.49 -8.98
N TRP A 221 -13.71 9.51 -9.18
CA TRP A 221 -13.35 10.88 -8.82
C TRP A 221 -13.35 11.04 -7.31
N ARG A 222 -12.26 11.59 -6.79
CA ARG A 222 -12.09 12.01 -5.40
C ARG A 222 -11.85 13.51 -5.36
N ALA A 223 -12.26 14.16 -4.28
CA ALA A 223 -12.01 15.57 -4.06
C ALA A 223 -11.34 15.77 -2.71
N PHE A 224 -10.45 16.74 -2.64
CA PHE A 224 -9.70 17.05 -1.43
C PHE A 224 -9.62 18.56 -1.23
N THR A 225 -9.70 19.02 0.01
CA THR A 225 -9.36 20.40 0.36
C THR A 225 -7.90 20.50 0.76
N LEU A 226 -7.25 21.57 0.30
CA LEU A 226 -5.90 21.97 0.68
C LEU A 226 -6.00 23.36 1.33
N PRO A 227 -6.17 23.44 2.67
CA PRO A 227 -6.10 24.70 3.39
C PRO A 227 -4.66 25.23 3.37
N GLU A 228 -4.47 26.55 3.38
CA GLU A 228 -3.13 27.18 3.33
C GLU A 228 -2.17 26.68 4.44
N ASP A 229 -2.70 26.33 5.62
CA ASP A 229 -1.93 25.84 6.78
C ASP A 229 -2.34 24.42 7.24
N GLY A 230 -3.03 23.65 6.40
CA GLY A 230 -3.71 22.41 6.79
C GLY A 230 -3.23 21.14 6.09
N GLU A 231 -3.58 19.99 6.68
CA GLU A 231 -3.46 18.70 6.01
C GLU A 231 -4.59 18.51 4.99
N GLU A 232 -4.29 17.77 3.92
CA GLU A 232 -5.25 17.45 2.86
C GLU A 232 -6.42 16.64 3.44
N LYS A 233 -7.66 17.07 3.19
CA LYS A 233 -8.87 16.38 3.70
C LYS A 233 -9.78 15.96 2.56
N GLU A 234 -10.15 14.69 2.51
CA GLU A 234 -11.06 14.16 1.48
C GLU A 234 -12.49 14.71 1.69
N LEU A 235 -13.11 15.15 0.59
CA LEU A 235 -14.48 15.60 0.52
C LEU A 235 -15.35 14.55 -0.18
N PRO A 236 -16.54 14.22 0.36
CA PRO A 236 -17.49 13.36 -0.33
C PRO A 236 -17.95 14.00 -1.64
N VAL A 237 -17.68 13.31 -2.75
CA VAL A 237 -18.15 13.72 -4.08
C VAL A 237 -19.55 13.18 -4.31
N VAL A 238 -20.49 14.08 -4.57
CA VAL A 238 -21.89 13.72 -4.86
C VAL A 238 -22.24 14.01 -6.32
N ARG A 239 -23.22 13.28 -6.85
CA ARG A 239 -23.77 13.55 -8.18
C ARG A 239 -24.72 14.75 -8.10
N ALA A 240 -24.49 15.73 -8.96
CA ALA A 240 -25.24 16.97 -9.07
C ALA A 240 -25.96 17.07 -10.43
N ASN A 241 -27.14 17.69 -10.45
CA ASN A 241 -27.93 17.96 -11.66
C ASN A 241 -28.06 16.74 -12.58
N GLY A 242 -28.26 15.55 -12.00
CA GLY A 242 -28.38 14.27 -12.70
C GLY A 242 -27.09 13.70 -13.31
N ALA A 243 -26.16 14.55 -13.78
CA ALA A 243 -25.01 14.09 -14.57
C ALA A 243 -23.64 14.64 -14.15
N PHE A 244 -23.58 15.67 -13.32
CA PHE A 244 -22.35 16.37 -12.93
C PHE A 244 -21.93 16.04 -11.50
N ARG A 245 -20.86 16.67 -11.02
CA ARG A 245 -20.29 16.42 -9.68
C ARG A 245 -20.31 17.67 -8.82
N ALA A 246 -20.50 17.48 -7.52
CA ALA A 246 -20.38 18.55 -6.53
C ALA A 246 -19.75 18.06 -5.23
N VAL A 247 -19.23 18.99 -4.45
CA VAL A 247 -18.73 18.76 -3.08
C VAL A 247 -19.17 19.89 -2.16
N TRP A 248 -19.37 19.59 -0.89
CA TRP A 248 -19.60 20.62 0.12
C TRP A 248 -18.27 21.18 0.61
N VAL A 249 -18.13 22.51 0.58
CA VAL A 249 -16.95 23.24 1.04
C VAL A 249 -17.34 24.19 2.16
N ASN A 250 -16.46 24.33 3.16
CA ASN A 250 -16.67 25.28 4.26
C ASN A 250 -16.18 26.68 3.87
N ALA A 251 -16.59 27.69 4.64
CA ALA A 251 -16.13 29.07 4.45
C ALA A 251 -14.59 29.19 4.51
N GLY A 252 -14.05 30.13 3.72
CA GLY A 252 -12.63 30.50 3.71
C GLY A 252 -11.87 30.10 2.44
N SER A 253 -10.73 30.76 2.24
CA SER A 253 -9.82 30.53 1.11
C SER A 253 -9.20 29.14 1.17
N GLN A 254 -9.40 28.36 0.11
CA GLN A 254 -8.83 27.01 -0.01
C GLN A 254 -8.72 26.59 -1.47
N VAL A 255 -7.83 25.64 -1.74
CA VAL A 255 -7.76 24.97 -3.05
C VAL A 255 -8.47 23.62 -2.96
N VAL A 256 -9.40 23.36 -3.90
CA VAL A 256 -10.04 22.06 -4.05
C VAL A 256 -9.36 21.30 -5.18
N ARG A 257 -8.82 20.12 -4.84
CA ARG A 257 -8.18 19.20 -5.78
C ARG A 257 -9.10 18.05 -6.11
N TRP A 258 -9.48 17.93 -7.36
CA TRP A 258 -10.21 16.79 -7.89
C TRP A 258 -9.24 15.83 -8.54
N LYS A 259 -9.33 14.54 -8.22
CA LYS A 259 -8.43 13.52 -8.75
C LYS A 259 -9.19 12.29 -9.22
N TYR A 260 -8.87 11.80 -10.42
CA TYR A 260 -9.42 10.57 -10.96
C TYR A 260 -8.54 9.37 -10.59
N SER A 261 -9.07 8.48 -9.75
CA SER A 261 -8.39 7.28 -9.26
C SER A 261 -9.36 6.09 -9.23
N PRO A 262 -9.76 5.57 -10.42
CA PRO A 262 -10.80 4.55 -10.52
C PRO A 262 -10.35 3.21 -9.95
N ASP A 263 -11.19 2.62 -9.10
CA ASP A 263 -10.91 1.33 -8.49
C ASP A 263 -10.81 0.21 -9.53
N ALA A 264 -11.52 0.30 -10.65
CA ALA A 264 -11.42 -0.67 -11.76
C ALA A 264 -9.98 -0.86 -12.27
N VAL A 265 -9.18 0.21 -12.36
CA VAL A 265 -7.78 0.13 -12.79
C VAL A 265 -6.94 -0.56 -11.72
N LYS A 266 -7.15 -0.21 -10.44
CA LYS A 266 -6.45 -0.83 -9.31
C LYS A 266 -6.76 -2.34 -9.22
N ILE A 267 -8.04 -2.72 -9.42
CA ILE A 267 -8.51 -4.11 -9.48
C ILE A 267 -7.87 -4.85 -10.66
N GLY A 268 -7.93 -4.27 -11.86
CA GLY A 268 -7.41 -4.89 -13.08
C GLY A 268 -5.91 -5.19 -12.99
N PHE A 269 -5.13 -4.25 -12.45
CA PHE A 269 -3.70 -4.44 -12.18
C PHE A 269 -3.47 -5.61 -11.23
N PHE A 270 -4.20 -5.64 -10.12
CA PHE A 270 -4.03 -6.65 -9.08
C PHE A 270 -4.49 -8.05 -9.52
N ALA A 271 -5.62 -8.14 -10.22
CA ALA A 271 -6.12 -9.40 -10.79
C ALA A 271 -5.12 -9.97 -11.81
N SER A 272 -4.53 -9.11 -12.65
CA SER A 272 -3.48 -9.50 -13.60
C SER A 272 -2.24 -10.02 -12.88
N PHE A 273 -1.81 -9.36 -11.80
CA PHE A 273 -0.70 -9.81 -10.97
C PHE A 273 -0.96 -11.19 -10.37
N LEU A 274 -2.14 -11.42 -9.78
CA LEU A 274 -2.50 -12.73 -9.22
C LEU A 274 -2.52 -13.83 -10.29
N GLY A 275 -3.02 -13.53 -11.49
CA GLY A 275 -2.98 -14.44 -12.62
C GLY A 275 -1.55 -14.83 -13.00
N VAL A 276 -0.66 -13.84 -13.13
CA VAL A 276 0.77 -14.08 -13.44
C VAL A 276 1.46 -14.85 -12.31
N ALA A 277 1.17 -14.54 -11.05
CA ALA A 277 1.75 -15.21 -9.89
C ALA A 277 1.31 -16.69 -9.82
N ALA A 278 0.04 -16.98 -10.10
CA ALA A 278 -0.50 -18.34 -10.16
C ALA A 278 0.12 -19.14 -11.31
N ILE A 279 0.22 -18.55 -12.51
CA ILE A 279 0.90 -19.18 -13.66
C ILE A 279 2.38 -19.44 -13.34
N GLY A 280 3.06 -18.47 -12.73
CA GLY A 280 4.46 -18.58 -12.32
C GLY A 280 4.70 -19.72 -11.34
N LEU A 281 3.84 -19.88 -10.32
CA LEU A 281 3.89 -21.01 -9.42
C LEU A 281 3.58 -22.35 -10.09
N GLY A 282 2.56 -22.40 -10.95
CA GLY A 282 2.22 -23.61 -11.71
C GLY A 282 3.39 -24.05 -12.59
N GLY A 283 4.03 -23.09 -13.26
CA GLY A 283 5.25 -23.31 -14.04
C GLY A 283 6.42 -23.78 -13.17
N ALA A 284 6.66 -23.15 -12.02
CA ALA A 284 7.72 -23.55 -11.10
C ALA A 284 7.50 -24.97 -10.55
N TYR A 285 6.27 -25.33 -10.20
CA TYR A 285 5.89 -26.67 -9.77
C TYR A 285 6.12 -27.70 -10.88
N TRP A 286 5.70 -27.38 -12.11
CA TRP A 286 5.90 -28.25 -13.28
C TRP A 286 7.39 -28.48 -13.59
N VAL A 287 8.19 -27.40 -13.58
CA VAL A 287 9.65 -27.48 -13.76
C VAL A 287 10.30 -28.29 -12.64
N TRP A 288 9.88 -28.07 -11.39
CA TRP A 288 10.37 -28.82 -10.25
C TRP A 288 10.10 -30.32 -10.40
N GLY A 289 8.89 -30.70 -10.79
CA GLY A 289 8.54 -32.10 -11.06
C GLY A 289 9.30 -32.73 -12.24
N ARG A 290 9.78 -31.92 -13.20
CA ARG A 290 10.61 -32.36 -14.33
C ARG A 290 12.08 -32.56 -13.94
N ILE A 291 12.63 -31.63 -13.14
CA ILE A 291 14.04 -31.65 -12.72
C ILE A 291 14.24 -32.66 -11.58
N TYR A 292 13.23 -32.87 -10.75
CA TYR A 292 13.33 -33.67 -9.54
C TYR A 292 12.47 -34.94 -9.62
N GLN A 293 13.07 -36.04 -10.06
CA GLN A 293 12.52 -37.40 -9.85
C GLN A 293 13.02 -37.96 -8.52
N GLU A 294 12.10 -38.47 -7.70
CA GLU A 294 12.41 -39.25 -6.49
C GLU A 294 13.09 -40.55 -6.92
N GLN A 295 14.40 -40.66 -6.66
CA GLN A 295 15.11 -41.93 -6.69
C GLN A 295 15.34 -42.37 -5.24
N GLU A 296 15.10 -43.66 -4.96
CA GLU A 296 15.02 -44.24 -3.61
C GLU A 296 16.31 -44.11 -2.76
N GLU A 297 17.45 -43.77 -3.35
CA GLU A 297 18.70 -43.47 -2.66
C GLU A 297 19.02 -41.96 -2.66
N GLU A 298 18.25 -41.15 -1.92
CA GLU A 298 18.58 -39.74 -1.73
C GLU A 298 19.84 -39.60 -0.84
N SER A 299 20.94 -39.11 -1.43
CA SER A 299 22.11 -38.66 -0.64
C SER A 299 21.68 -37.60 0.38
N ASN A 300 22.26 -37.63 1.59
CA ASN A 300 22.00 -36.67 2.68
C ASN A 300 22.08 -35.21 2.21
N VAL A 301 22.93 -34.91 1.23
CA VAL A 301 23.08 -33.56 0.65
C VAL A 301 21.84 -33.13 -0.13
N ARG A 302 21.23 -34.04 -0.90
CA ARG A 302 20.04 -33.75 -1.72
C ARG A 302 18.80 -33.55 -0.84
N ARG A 303 18.68 -34.32 0.25
CA ARG A 303 17.62 -34.15 1.26
C ARG A 303 17.73 -32.83 2.02
N VAL A 304 18.94 -32.41 2.39
CA VAL A 304 19.18 -31.10 3.02
C VAL A 304 18.86 -29.94 2.06
N ALA A 305 19.20 -30.08 0.77
CA ALA A 305 18.85 -29.08 -0.24
C ALA A 305 17.33 -28.97 -0.45
N LYS A 306 16.60 -30.10 -0.55
CA LYS A 306 15.13 -30.12 -0.64
C LYS A 306 14.48 -29.45 0.57
N ASN A 307 14.96 -29.78 1.77
CA ASN A 307 14.39 -29.29 3.02
C ASN A 307 14.75 -27.82 3.35
N SER A 308 15.66 -27.22 2.58
CA SER A 308 16.09 -25.82 2.78
C SER A 308 15.67 -24.90 1.63
N PHE A 309 15.88 -25.32 0.38
CA PHE A 309 15.69 -24.47 -0.81
C PHE A 309 14.21 -24.31 -1.19
N ALA A 310 13.44 -25.39 -1.24
CA ALA A 310 12.04 -25.32 -1.64
C ALA A 310 11.19 -24.46 -0.65
N PRO A 311 11.30 -24.65 0.68
CA PRO A 311 10.61 -23.77 1.62
C PRO A 311 11.06 -22.31 1.54
N MET A 312 12.35 -22.06 1.30
CA MET A 312 12.88 -20.70 1.15
C MET A 312 12.34 -20.00 -0.10
N ALA A 313 12.31 -20.70 -1.25
CA ALA A 313 11.74 -20.17 -2.48
C ALA A 313 10.24 -19.85 -2.34
N LEU A 314 9.47 -20.73 -1.70
CA LEU A 314 8.05 -20.50 -1.41
C LEU A 314 7.84 -19.32 -0.44
N GLN A 315 8.69 -19.18 0.60
CA GLN A 315 8.61 -18.03 1.51
C GLN A 315 8.92 -16.71 0.80
N LEU A 316 9.94 -16.67 -0.06
CA LEU A 316 10.26 -15.49 -0.85
C LEU A 316 9.12 -15.13 -1.80
N PHE A 317 8.53 -16.13 -2.43
CA PHE A 317 7.35 -15.96 -3.26
C PHE A 317 6.16 -15.39 -2.46
N ASN A 318 5.85 -15.96 -1.29
CA ASN A 318 4.77 -15.48 -0.43
C ASN A 318 5.01 -14.03 0.02
N LYS A 319 6.26 -13.69 0.35
CA LYS A 319 6.64 -12.33 0.70
C LYS A 319 6.40 -11.36 -0.46
N ALA A 320 6.73 -11.73 -1.69
CA ALA A 320 6.48 -10.90 -2.86
C ALA A 320 4.97 -10.66 -3.07
N VAL A 321 4.15 -11.72 -2.97
CA VAL A 321 2.69 -11.61 -3.07
C VAL A 321 2.12 -10.74 -1.94
N ASP A 322 2.60 -10.91 -0.71
CA ASP A 322 2.19 -10.10 0.45
C ASP A 322 2.58 -8.63 0.32
N THR A 323 3.75 -8.33 -0.26
CA THR A 323 4.20 -6.96 -0.54
C THR A 323 3.30 -6.30 -1.57
N VAL A 324 2.93 -6.99 -2.65
CA VAL A 324 2.01 -6.45 -3.66
C VAL A 324 0.60 -6.27 -3.09
N PHE A 325 0.12 -7.21 -2.27
CA PHE A 325 -1.16 -7.04 -1.58
C PHE A 325 -1.15 -5.88 -0.59
N ALA A 326 -0.05 -5.66 0.12
CA ALA A 326 0.09 -4.49 1.01
C ALA A 326 0.05 -3.17 0.22
N ALA A 327 0.65 -3.12 -0.97
CA ALA A 327 0.56 -1.96 -1.87
C ALA A 327 -0.87 -1.75 -2.41
N PHE A 328 -1.59 -2.84 -2.72
CA PHE A 328 -3.01 -2.78 -3.08
C PHE A 328 -3.85 -2.24 -1.92
N MET A 329 -3.69 -2.80 -0.72
CA MET A 329 -4.40 -2.38 0.48
C MET A 329 -4.15 -0.90 0.80
N ALA A 330 -2.91 -0.42 0.70
CA ALA A 330 -2.58 0.99 0.93
C ALA A 330 -3.34 1.94 -0.02
N ARG A 331 -3.45 1.58 -1.32
CA ARG A 331 -4.17 2.37 -2.34
C ARG A 331 -5.69 2.36 -2.21
N PHE A 332 -6.25 1.35 -1.56
CA PHE A 332 -7.69 1.23 -1.34
C PHE A 332 -8.13 1.85 -0.02
N LEU A 333 -7.34 1.68 1.04
CA LEU A 333 -7.68 2.17 2.37
C LEU A 333 -7.30 3.64 2.61
N GLY A 334 -6.31 4.16 1.88
CA GLY A 334 -5.71 5.45 2.23
C GLY A 334 -4.90 5.37 3.54
N PRO A 335 -4.30 6.49 4.00
CA PRO A 335 -3.40 6.49 5.15
C PRO A 335 -4.11 6.21 6.48
N GLU A 336 -5.30 6.78 6.72
CA GLU A 336 -6.00 6.65 8.01
C GLU A 336 -6.43 5.21 8.30
N ALA A 337 -7.25 4.61 7.43
CA ALA A 337 -7.72 3.24 7.64
C ALA A 337 -6.55 2.23 7.57
N LEU A 338 -5.54 2.47 6.74
CA LEU A 338 -4.32 1.65 6.76
C LEU A 338 -3.61 1.73 8.12
N GLY A 339 -3.53 2.92 8.70
CA GLY A 339 -2.95 3.15 10.02
C GLY A 339 -3.71 2.44 11.14
N GLN A 340 -5.04 2.53 11.14
CA GLN A 340 -5.90 1.79 12.07
C GLN A 340 -5.65 0.28 11.99
N TYR A 341 -5.58 -0.27 10.78
CA TYR A 341 -5.31 -1.70 10.57
C TYR A 341 -3.88 -2.09 10.94
N ALA A 342 -2.90 -1.24 10.61
CA ALA A 342 -1.51 -1.44 11.00
C ALA A 342 -1.32 -1.45 12.51
N PHE A 343 -1.96 -0.53 13.22
CA PHE A 343 -2.02 -0.49 14.67
C PHE A 343 -2.67 -1.77 15.21
N ALA A 344 -3.83 -2.17 14.67
CA ALA A 344 -4.53 -3.38 15.10
C ALA A 344 -3.65 -4.63 14.98
N ILE A 345 -2.94 -4.78 13.85
CA ILE A 345 -1.97 -5.87 13.66
C ILE A 345 -0.86 -5.79 14.71
N ALA A 346 -0.19 -4.65 14.82
CA ALA A 346 0.96 -4.47 15.72
C ALA A 346 0.57 -4.72 17.19
N PHE A 347 -0.62 -4.28 17.59
CA PHE A 347 -1.19 -4.51 18.92
C PHE A 347 -1.45 -6.00 19.18
N VAL A 348 -2.07 -6.71 18.22
CA VAL A 348 -2.37 -8.14 18.33
C VAL A 348 -1.09 -9.01 18.34
N TRP A 349 0.01 -8.57 17.71
CA TRP A 349 1.29 -9.31 17.75
C TRP A 349 1.80 -9.59 19.17
N TYR A 350 1.57 -8.68 20.12
CA TYR A 350 1.95 -8.92 21.52
C TYR A 350 1.16 -10.07 22.15
N PHE A 351 -0.12 -10.19 21.80
CA PHE A 351 -0.97 -11.31 22.22
C PHE A 351 -0.56 -12.61 21.54
N ILE A 352 -0.15 -12.58 20.26
CA ILE A 352 0.38 -13.75 19.55
C ILE A 352 1.56 -14.37 20.31
N ILE A 353 2.54 -13.54 20.70
CA ILE A 353 3.72 -14.00 21.44
C ILE A 353 3.32 -14.65 22.77
N PHE A 354 2.40 -14.01 23.49
CA PHE A 354 1.90 -14.54 24.75
C PHE A 354 1.17 -15.87 24.56
N THR A 355 0.33 -16.02 23.53
CA THR A 355 -0.39 -17.27 23.29
C THR A 355 0.49 -18.39 22.72
N ASN A 356 1.52 -18.04 21.93
CA ASN A 356 2.46 -19.01 21.37
C ASN A 356 3.46 -19.51 22.42
N PHE A 357 3.90 -18.61 23.31
CA PHE A 357 4.73 -18.85 24.50
C PHE A 357 6.01 -19.66 24.23
N GLY A 358 6.58 -19.59 23.02
CA GLY A 358 7.74 -20.39 22.63
C GLY A 358 7.50 -21.92 22.52
N LEU A 359 6.26 -22.39 22.73
CA LEU A 359 5.92 -23.81 22.78
C LEU A 359 6.13 -24.54 21.44
N GLY A 360 6.02 -23.83 20.30
CA GLY A 360 6.23 -24.41 18.98
C GLY A 360 7.70 -24.81 18.73
N THR A 361 8.64 -23.99 19.20
CA THR A 361 10.08 -24.28 19.11
C THR A 361 10.44 -25.51 19.97
N LEU A 362 9.90 -25.57 21.19
CA LEU A 362 10.07 -26.70 22.10
C LEU A 362 9.48 -27.99 21.53
N LEU A 363 8.25 -27.91 21.00
CA LEU A 363 7.58 -29.02 20.32
C LEU A 363 8.39 -29.53 19.14
N THR A 364 8.95 -28.65 18.30
CA THR A 364 9.79 -29.03 17.17
C THR A 364 11.03 -29.80 17.63
N ARG A 365 11.73 -29.28 18.66
CA ARG A 365 12.95 -29.89 19.21
C ARG A 365 12.69 -31.26 19.83
N ASP A 366 11.69 -31.36 20.69
CA ASP A 366 11.47 -32.56 21.49
C ASP A 366 10.78 -33.67 20.69
N ALA A 367 9.87 -33.33 19.77
CA ALA A 367 9.29 -34.29 18.84
C ALA A 367 10.30 -34.78 17.77
N ALA A 368 11.32 -33.99 17.45
CA ALA A 368 12.41 -34.43 16.57
C ALA A 368 13.34 -35.44 17.27
N ARG A 369 13.51 -35.32 18.60
CA ARG A 369 14.29 -36.27 19.42
C ARG A 369 13.54 -37.57 19.67
N ASP A 370 12.26 -37.50 20.00
CA ASP A 370 11.40 -38.66 20.21
C ASP A 370 10.08 -38.50 19.45
N ARG A 371 10.02 -39.13 18.27
CA ARG A 371 8.84 -39.11 17.40
C ARG A 371 7.64 -39.84 18.02
N GLY A 372 7.86 -40.80 18.91
CA GLY A 372 6.78 -41.53 19.61
C GLY A 372 6.04 -40.64 20.62
N ALA A 373 6.73 -39.66 21.20
CA ALA A 373 6.15 -38.67 22.08
C ALA A 373 5.43 -37.52 21.35
N ALA A 374 5.61 -37.37 20.03
CA ALA A 374 5.11 -36.22 19.25
C ALA A 374 3.60 -35.97 19.42
N ALA A 375 2.78 -37.02 19.43
CA ALA A 375 1.34 -36.88 19.63
C ALA A 375 0.99 -36.31 21.01
N ARG A 376 1.66 -36.83 22.06
CA ARG A 376 1.47 -36.37 23.44
C ARG A 376 1.91 -34.93 23.64
N LEU A 377 3.08 -34.58 23.09
CA LEU A 377 3.63 -33.24 23.13
C LEU A 377 2.70 -32.26 22.41
N LEU A 378 2.21 -32.61 21.21
CA LEU A 378 1.24 -31.81 20.48
C LEU A 378 -0.02 -31.55 21.31
N ASN A 379 -0.62 -32.59 21.90
CA ASN A 379 -1.83 -32.42 22.72
C ASN A 379 -1.61 -31.47 23.90
N THR A 380 -0.46 -31.60 24.57
CA THR A 380 -0.13 -30.76 25.73
C THR A 380 0.14 -29.32 25.29
N THR A 381 0.83 -29.11 24.17
CA THR A 381 1.02 -27.78 23.56
C THR A 381 -0.32 -27.14 23.19
N LEU A 382 -1.23 -27.88 22.54
CA LEU A 382 -2.55 -27.37 22.15
C LEU A 382 -3.38 -26.93 23.36
N LEU A 383 -3.40 -27.76 24.42
CA LEU A 383 -4.13 -27.44 25.65
C LEU A 383 -3.51 -26.25 26.39
N LEU A 384 -2.19 -26.16 26.46
CA LEU A 384 -1.50 -24.99 27.04
C LEU A 384 -1.82 -23.70 26.27
N ARG A 385 -1.78 -23.73 24.94
CA ARG A 385 -2.14 -22.58 24.09
C ARG A 385 -3.59 -22.16 24.28
N ALA A 386 -4.51 -23.12 24.40
CA ALA A 386 -5.91 -22.82 24.70
C ALA A 386 -6.08 -22.15 26.07
N MET A 387 -5.36 -22.60 27.10
CA MET A 387 -5.36 -21.96 28.43
C MET A 387 -4.77 -20.54 28.38
N LEU A 388 -3.65 -20.35 27.68
CA LEU A 388 -3.03 -19.03 27.51
C LEU A 388 -3.95 -18.08 26.74
N TYR A 389 -4.63 -18.56 25.70
CA TYR A 389 -5.65 -17.78 25.00
C TYR A 389 -6.83 -17.41 25.90
N ALA A 390 -7.30 -18.34 26.73
CA ALA A 390 -8.38 -18.09 27.69
C ALA A 390 -7.99 -17.03 28.76
N ILE A 391 -6.69 -16.81 29.00
CA ILE A 391 -6.18 -15.71 29.84
C ILE A 391 -6.00 -14.42 29.02
N ALA A 392 -5.49 -14.54 27.80
CA ALA A 392 -5.20 -13.42 26.91
C ALA A 392 -6.46 -12.66 26.51
N MET A 393 -7.56 -13.36 26.21
CA MET A 393 -8.80 -12.76 25.73
C MET A 393 -9.48 -11.84 26.77
N PRO A 394 -9.69 -12.25 28.05
CA PRO A 394 -10.19 -11.35 29.08
C PRO A 394 -9.26 -10.16 29.33
N LEU A 395 -7.93 -10.36 29.27
CA LEU A 395 -6.97 -9.27 29.41
C LEU A 395 -7.13 -8.25 28.28
N LEU A 396 -7.28 -8.71 27.02
CA LEU A 396 -7.56 -7.84 25.89
C LEU A 396 -8.87 -7.07 26.09
N LEU A 397 -9.95 -7.76 26.44
CA LEU A 397 -11.25 -7.11 26.66
C LEU A 397 -11.19 -6.07 27.79
N ALA A 398 -10.45 -6.35 28.86
CA ALA A 398 -10.21 -5.40 29.93
C ALA A 398 -9.40 -4.19 29.44
N LEU A 399 -8.37 -4.40 28.62
CA LEU A 399 -7.57 -3.31 28.03
C LEU A 399 -8.40 -2.43 27.10
N LEU A 400 -9.21 -3.02 26.22
CA LEU A 400 -10.11 -2.28 25.33
C LEU A 400 -11.19 -1.53 26.12
N TRP A 401 -11.71 -2.13 27.19
CA TRP A 401 -12.69 -1.47 28.07
C TRP A 401 -12.08 -0.29 28.86
N LEU A 402 -10.82 -0.40 29.27
CA LEU A 402 -10.09 0.67 29.96
C LEU A 402 -9.52 1.71 28.99
N TRP A 403 -9.45 1.44 27.70
CA TRP A 403 -8.81 2.29 26.70
C TRP A 403 -9.36 3.72 26.66
N PRO A 404 -10.69 3.95 26.59
CA PRO A 404 -11.25 5.31 26.56
C PRO A 404 -10.98 6.10 27.84
N ARG A 405 -10.68 5.44 28.95
CA ARG A 405 -10.39 6.09 30.24
C ARG A 405 -8.97 6.64 30.35
N PHE A 406 -8.00 6.03 29.67
CA PHE A 406 -6.59 6.34 29.86
C PHE A 406 -5.91 6.92 28.62
N ILE A 407 -6.37 6.57 27.42
CA ILE A 407 -5.70 6.93 26.17
C ILE A 407 -6.60 7.84 25.34
N GLY A 408 -7.84 7.42 25.08
CA GLY A 408 -8.79 8.20 24.29
C GLY A 408 -9.81 7.31 23.59
N GLU A 409 -10.79 7.92 22.91
CA GLU A 409 -11.75 7.18 22.10
C GLU A 409 -11.06 6.46 20.93
N MET A 410 -11.55 5.27 20.61
CA MET A 410 -11.06 4.46 19.49
C MET A 410 -12.18 4.29 18.48
N GLU A 411 -11.86 4.43 17.20
CA GLU A 411 -12.83 4.21 16.13
C GLU A 411 -13.39 2.77 16.20
N PRO A 412 -14.71 2.58 16.03
CA PRO A 412 -15.34 1.26 16.14
C PRO A 412 -14.71 0.22 15.22
N GLU A 413 -14.36 0.60 13.99
CA GLU A 413 -13.76 -0.28 12.97
C GLU A 413 -12.41 -0.83 13.43
N LYS A 414 -11.59 0.02 14.05
CA LYS A 414 -10.29 -0.35 14.63
C LYS A 414 -10.45 -1.33 15.79
N MET A 415 -11.41 -1.09 16.67
CA MET A 415 -11.74 -1.99 17.78
C MET A 415 -12.22 -3.35 17.27
N TRP A 416 -13.13 -3.38 16.29
CA TRP A 416 -13.61 -4.62 15.67
C TRP A 416 -12.50 -5.36 14.94
N ALA A 417 -11.60 -4.65 14.25
CA ALA A 417 -10.44 -5.25 13.61
C ALA A 417 -9.53 -5.95 14.64
N ILE A 418 -9.23 -5.30 15.78
CA ILE A 418 -8.46 -5.91 16.89
C ILE A 418 -9.16 -7.18 17.40
N LEU A 419 -10.49 -7.13 17.60
CA LEU A 419 -11.24 -8.26 18.11
C LEU A 419 -11.23 -9.45 17.14
N PHE A 420 -11.49 -9.21 15.85
CA PHE A 420 -11.50 -10.27 14.84
C PHE A 420 -10.11 -10.84 14.57
N LEU A 421 -9.06 -10.01 14.54
CA LEU A 421 -7.68 -10.49 14.47
C LEU A 421 -7.34 -11.36 15.69
N THR A 422 -7.82 -10.98 16.88
CA THR A 422 -7.62 -11.78 18.10
C THR A 422 -8.38 -13.11 18.06
N LEU A 423 -9.63 -13.10 17.60
CA LEU A 423 -10.40 -14.33 17.38
C LEU A 423 -9.71 -15.25 16.36
N GLY A 424 -9.06 -14.67 15.35
CA GLY A 424 -8.23 -15.37 14.38
C GLY A 424 -7.01 -16.08 14.99
N LEU A 425 -6.60 -15.73 16.22
CA LEU A 425 -5.50 -16.40 16.90
C LEU A 425 -5.82 -17.82 17.33
N ILE A 426 -7.09 -18.17 17.53
CA ILE A 426 -7.48 -19.55 17.88
C ILE A 426 -7.03 -20.52 16.78
N PRO A 427 -7.54 -20.43 15.53
CA PRO A 427 -7.09 -21.31 14.47
C PRO A 427 -5.60 -21.13 14.13
N SER A 428 -5.06 -19.91 14.24
CA SER A 428 -3.63 -19.64 14.01
C SER A 428 -2.75 -20.47 14.97
N ASN A 429 -2.99 -20.37 16.28
CA ASN A 429 -2.23 -21.06 17.31
C ASN A 429 -2.29 -22.59 17.16
N LEU A 430 -3.42 -23.11 16.71
CA LEU A 430 -3.57 -24.55 16.41
C LEU A 430 -2.74 -24.93 15.18
N SER A 431 -2.86 -24.17 14.09
CA SER A 431 -2.14 -24.41 12.83
C SER A 431 -0.61 -24.32 12.99
N ASP A 432 -0.13 -23.41 13.84
CA ASP A 432 1.29 -23.26 14.17
C ASP A 432 1.84 -24.49 14.92
N ALA A 433 1.05 -25.07 15.83
CA ALA A 433 1.44 -26.28 16.54
C ALA A 433 1.54 -27.48 15.58
N LEU A 434 0.61 -27.60 14.62
CA LEU A 434 0.68 -28.62 13.58
C LEU A 434 1.91 -28.42 12.68
N THR A 435 2.19 -27.18 12.31
CA THR A 435 3.39 -26.81 11.53
C THR A 435 4.67 -27.23 12.26
N ALA A 436 4.75 -27.03 13.57
CA ALA A 436 5.89 -27.46 14.39
C ALA A 436 6.09 -28.99 14.35
N VAL A 437 5.00 -29.78 14.36
CA VAL A 437 5.09 -31.23 14.21
C VAL A 437 5.62 -31.63 12.84
N PHE A 438 5.13 -31.03 11.75
CA PHE A 438 5.66 -31.32 10.41
C PHE A 438 7.16 -30.99 10.30
N ARG A 439 7.60 -29.87 10.89
CA ARG A 439 9.02 -29.50 10.97
C ARG A 439 9.83 -30.52 11.79
N ALA A 440 9.28 -31.05 12.89
CA ALA A 440 9.92 -32.10 13.69
C ALA A 440 10.13 -33.41 12.91
N TYR A 441 9.23 -33.70 11.97
CA TYR A 441 9.34 -34.83 11.04
C TYR A 441 10.16 -34.52 9.77
N GLU A 442 10.84 -33.36 9.73
CA GLU A 442 11.65 -32.88 8.61
C GLU A 442 10.88 -32.67 7.30
N ARG A 443 9.56 -32.51 7.37
CA ARG A 443 8.68 -32.25 6.22
C ARG A 443 8.41 -30.75 6.07
N PHE A 444 9.46 -29.97 5.84
CA PHE A 444 9.39 -28.50 5.78
C PHE A 444 8.62 -27.98 4.57
N GLU A 445 8.56 -28.77 3.50
CA GLU A 445 7.83 -28.48 2.26
C GLU A 445 6.31 -28.41 2.48
N ILE A 446 5.76 -29.22 3.39
CA ILE A 446 4.31 -29.26 3.62
C ILE A 446 3.80 -27.94 4.20
N PRO A 447 4.32 -27.44 5.34
CA PRO A 447 3.89 -26.13 5.84
C PRO A 447 4.18 -24.98 4.87
N ALA A 448 5.25 -25.06 4.08
CA ALA A 448 5.56 -24.03 3.09
C ALA A 448 4.52 -23.99 1.95
N LEU A 449 4.09 -25.15 1.44
CA LEU A 449 3.03 -25.25 0.44
C LEU A 449 1.68 -24.79 1.01
N VAL A 450 1.32 -25.22 2.22
CA VAL A 450 0.07 -24.78 2.86
C VAL A 450 0.09 -23.27 3.10
N SER A 451 1.20 -22.69 3.55
CA SER A 451 1.36 -21.24 3.68
C SER A 451 1.19 -20.53 2.35
N THR A 452 1.62 -21.12 1.24
CA THR A 452 1.45 -20.54 -0.10
C THR A 452 -0.01 -20.51 -0.49
N VAL A 453 -0.74 -21.62 -0.29
CA VAL A 453 -2.20 -21.66 -0.48
C VAL A 453 -2.90 -20.64 0.40
N ALA A 454 -2.52 -20.55 1.69
CA ALA A 454 -3.06 -19.59 2.63
C ALA A 454 -2.81 -18.14 2.18
N THR A 455 -1.64 -17.83 1.64
CA THR A 455 -1.33 -16.50 1.08
C THR A 455 -2.25 -16.18 -0.11
N PHE A 456 -2.47 -17.11 -1.04
CA PHE A 456 -3.40 -16.87 -2.16
C PHE A 456 -4.84 -16.65 -1.69
N VAL A 457 -5.31 -17.46 -0.74
CA VAL A 457 -6.64 -17.31 -0.15
C VAL A 457 -6.77 -15.96 0.54
N LYS A 458 -5.82 -15.62 1.42
CA LYS A 458 -5.77 -14.33 2.13
C LYS A 458 -5.85 -13.16 1.16
N VAL A 459 -5.07 -13.21 0.09
CA VAL A 459 -4.91 -12.10 -0.85
C VAL A 459 -6.10 -11.99 -1.80
N SER A 460 -6.66 -13.11 -2.24
CA SER A 460 -7.85 -13.13 -3.12
C SER A 460 -9.11 -12.72 -2.36
N VAL A 461 -9.34 -13.32 -1.17
CA VAL A 461 -10.48 -12.96 -0.32
C VAL A 461 -10.31 -11.53 0.21
N GLY A 462 -9.10 -11.18 0.68
CA GLY A 462 -8.84 -9.85 1.22
C GLY A 462 -9.06 -8.75 0.19
N ALA A 463 -8.66 -8.98 -1.07
CA ALA A 463 -9.01 -8.07 -2.15
C ALA A 463 -10.52 -8.03 -2.38
N GLY A 464 -11.20 -9.18 -2.53
CA GLY A 464 -12.66 -9.20 -2.74
C GLY A 464 -13.45 -8.49 -1.65
N VAL A 465 -13.00 -8.58 -0.39
CA VAL A 465 -13.61 -7.92 0.77
C VAL A 465 -13.38 -6.41 0.79
N LEU A 466 -12.19 -5.94 0.38
CA LEU A 466 -11.94 -4.51 0.18
C LEU A 466 -12.82 -3.94 -0.94
N LEU A 467 -13.00 -4.69 -2.03
CA LEU A 467 -13.86 -4.30 -3.14
C LEU A 467 -15.35 -4.28 -2.79
N ALA A 468 -15.75 -5.07 -1.79
CA ALA A 468 -17.09 -5.06 -1.24
C ALA A 468 -17.33 -3.91 -0.24
N GLY A 469 -16.35 -3.00 -0.04
CA GLY A 469 -16.47 -1.87 0.87
C GLY A 469 -16.43 -2.24 2.36
N MET A 470 -16.05 -3.48 2.71
CA MET A 470 -16.04 -3.95 4.11
C MET A 470 -14.85 -3.42 4.94
N GLY A 471 -13.97 -2.62 4.31
CA GLY A 471 -12.85 -1.94 4.93
C GLY A 471 -11.91 -2.85 5.74
N ILE A 472 -11.37 -2.30 6.82
CA ILE A 472 -10.39 -2.98 7.69
C ILE A 472 -11.01 -4.12 8.51
N VAL A 473 -12.30 -4.02 8.82
CA VAL A 473 -13.04 -5.05 9.56
C VAL A 473 -13.14 -6.32 8.72
N GLY A 474 -13.48 -6.17 7.44
CA GLY A 474 -13.48 -7.28 6.50
C GLY A 474 -12.10 -7.94 6.33
N LEU A 475 -11.02 -7.15 6.27
CA LEU A 475 -9.65 -7.69 6.26
C LEU A 475 -9.35 -8.51 7.51
N ALA A 476 -9.78 -8.04 8.68
CA ALA A 476 -9.62 -8.79 9.92
C ALA A 476 -10.39 -10.13 9.88
N VAL A 477 -11.62 -10.15 9.35
CA VAL A 477 -12.41 -11.39 9.15
C VAL A 477 -11.73 -12.35 8.17
N THR A 478 -11.09 -11.81 7.12
CA THR A 478 -10.33 -12.60 6.14
C THR A 478 -9.20 -13.40 6.81
N SER A 479 -8.58 -12.85 7.87
CA SER A 479 -7.55 -13.56 8.63
C SER A 479 -8.10 -14.83 9.30
N ILE A 480 -9.32 -14.77 9.83
CA ILE A 480 -10.00 -15.92 10.46
C ILE A 480 -10.23 -17.01 9.42
N LEU A 481 -10.82 -16.66 8.28
CA LEU A 481 -11.09 -17.62 7.20
C LEU A 481 -9.81 -18.29 6.71
N THR A 482 -8.76 -17.50 6.48
CA THR A 482 -7.44 -17.99 6.06
C THR A 482 -6.86 -18.97 7.08
N ASN A 483 -6.91 -18.62 8.37
CA ASN A 483 -6.38 -19.46 9.44
C ASN A 483 -7.19 -20.75 9.62
N VAL A 484 -8.52 -20.71 9.47
CA VAL A 484 -9.38 -21.89 9.51
C VAL A 484 -9.07 -22.84 8.35
N ILE A 485 -8.92 -22.32 7.14
CA ILE A 485 -8.55 -23.13 5.95
C ILE A 485 -7.17 -23.76 6.17
N THR A 486 -6.19 -22.97 6.64
CA THR A 486 -4.84 -23.46 6.97
C THR A 486 -4.88 -24.58 7.99
N LEU A 487 -5.63 -24.41 9.08
CA LEU A 487 -5.83 -25.41 10.12
C LEU A 487 -6.47 -26.69 9.56
N ALA A 488 -7.52 -26.55 8.74
CA ALA A 488 -8.21 -27.68 8.14
C ALA A 488 -7.27 -28.51 7.25
N ILE A 489 -6.52 -27.86 6.37
CA ILE A 489 -5.55 -28.52 5.48
C ILE A 489 -4.47 -29.24 6.30
N LEU A 490 -3.84 -28.55 7.26
CA LEU A 490 -2.79 -29.15 8.09
C LEU A 490 -3.33 -30.30 8.95
N SER A 491 -4.55 -30.20 9.47
CA SER A 491 -5.18 -31.26 10.27
C SER A 491 -5.43 -32.52 9.43
N VAL A 492 -5.96 -32.35 8.22
CA VAL A 492 -6.17 -33.47 7.29
C VAL A 492 -4.84 -34.12 6.91
N LEU A 493 -3.81 -33.32 6.61
CA LEU A 493 -2.48 -33.84 6.28
C LEU A 493 -1.81 -34.53 7.47
N LEU A 494 -1.99 -34.02 8.70
CA LEU A 494 -1.44 -34.63 9.90
C LEU A 494 -1.99 -36.05 10.09
N VAL A 495 -3.32 -36.19 9.97
CA VAL A 495 -4.00 -37.49 10.12
C VAL A 495 -3.63 -38.47 9.01
N ARG A 496 -3.45 -37.98 7.77
CA ARG A 496 -3.11 -38.82 6.61
C ARG A 496 -1.64 -39.25 6.57
N LEU A 497 -0.72 -38.38 7.02
CA LEU A 497 0.72 -38.58 6.82
C LEU A 497 1.49 -38.96 8.09
N LEU A 498 0.96 -38.64 9.28
CA LEU A 498 1.68 -38.79 10.54
C LEU A 498 0.91 -39.63 11.54
N PHE A 499 -0.04 -39.03 12.27
CA PHE A 499 -0.80 -39.74 13.31
C PHE A 499 -2.11 -39.03 13.62
N ARG A 500 -3.01 -39.74 14.31
CA ARG A 500 -4.26 -39.16 14.84
C ARG A 500 -4.00 -38.54 16.21
N PRO A 501 -4.21 -37.22 16.39
CA PRO A 501 -4.10 -36.61 17.71
C PRO A 501 -5.23 -37.12 18.61
N ALA A 502 -4.94 -37.23 19.91
CA ALA A 502 -5.90 -37.67 20.91
C ALA A 502 -5.79 -36.75 22.12
N LEU A 503 -6.75 -35.84 22.32
CA LEU A 503 -6.75 -34.87 23.42
C LEU A 503 -6.66 -35.58 24.78
N ARG A 504 -5.44 -35.66 25.33
CA ARG A 504 -5.13 -36.21 26.65
C ARG A 504 -4.26 -35.20 27.39
N TRP A 505 -4.70 -34.84 28.60
CA TRP A 505 -4.00 -33.88 29.45
C TRP A 505 -3.17 -34.61 30.51
N GLU A 506 -1.86 -34.37 30.50
CA GLU A 506 -0.94 -34.86 31.54
C GLU A 506 -0.41 -33.65 32.33
N ARG A 507 -1.04 -33.34 33.48
CA ARG A 507 -0.71 -32.17 34.34
C ARG A 507 0.79 -31.98 34.62
N PRO A 508 1.58 -33.03 34.95
CA PRO A 508 3.01 -32.86 35.26
C PRO A 508 3.82 -32.39 34.05
N ALA A 509 3.47 -32.86 32.85
CA ALA A 509 4.16 -32.51 31.61
C ALA A 509 3.92 -31.04 31.23
N GLY A 510 2.70 -30.53 31.44
CA GLY A 510 2.33 -29.16 31.08
C GLY A 510 3.11 -28.07 31.84
N ARG A 511 3.34 -28.24 33.14
CA ARG A 511 4.10 -27.27 33.95
C ARG A 511 5.58 -27.22 33.56
N GLY A 512 6.19 -28.38 33.32
CA GLY A 512 7.59 -28.45 32.86
C GLY A 512 7.79 -27.75 31.52
N LEU A 513 6.92 -28.04 30.54
CA LEU A 513 6.95 -27.41 29.21
C LEU A 513 6.84 -25.87 29.28
N LEU A 514 5.97 -25.32 30.13
CA LEU A 514 5.87 -23.87 30.29
C LEU A 514 7.13 -23.23 30.87
N LEU A 515 7.75 -23.86 31.88
CA LEU A 515 8.98 -23.35 32.48
C LEU A 515 10.15 -23.41 31.49
N ASP A 516 10.23 -24.47 30.69
CA ASP A 516 11.25 -24.61 29.65
C ASP A 516 11.03 -23.65 28.48
N ALA A 517 9.77 -23.31 28.17
CA ALA A 517 9.43 -22.39 27.09
C ALA A 517 9.48 -20.91 27.49
N PHE A 518 9.40 -20.58 28.78
CA PHE A 518 9.39 -19.20 29.27
C PHE A 518 10.60 -18.36 28.80
N PRO A 519 11.86 -18.85 28.84
CA PRO A 519 13.00 -18.09 28.31
C PRO A 519 12.90 -17.83 26.81
N LEU A 520 12.31 -18.75 26.04
CA LEU A 520 12.09 -18.57 24.61
C LEU A 520 11.04 -17.49 24.36
N MET A 521 9.94 -17.51 25.12
CA MET A 521 8.89 -16.50 25.06
C MET A 521 9.43 -15.10 25.37
N ILE A 522 10.23 -14.94 26.43
CA ILE A 522 10.81 -13.63 26.78
C ILE A 522 11.76 -13.13 25.69
N ASN A 523 12.57 -14.01 25.09
CA ASN A 523 13.44 -13.60 23.98
C ASN A 523 12.65 -13.17 22.75
N GLU A 524 11.59 -13.89 22.39
CA GLU A 524 10.71 -13.55 21.27
C GLU A 524 9.94 -12.24 21.53
N PHE A 525 9.48 -12.03 22.78
CA PHE A 525 8.85 -10.80 23.22
C PHE A 525 9.79 -9.60 23.11
N LEU A 526 11.00 -9.69 23.68
CA LEU A 526 11.97 -8.60 23.64
C LEU A 526 12.41 -8.28 22.20
N ALA A 527 12.63 -9.30 21.37
CA ALA A 527 12.97 -9.10 19.96
C ALA A 527 11.82 -8.41 19.20
N THR A 528 10.58 -8.83 19.42
CA THR A 528 9.43 -8.20 18.73
C THR A 528 9.17 -6.80 19.23
N ALA A 529 9.24 -6.56 20.54
CA ALA A 529 9.13 -5.23 21.11
C ALA A 529 10.19 -4.29 20.52
N PHE A 530 11.44 -4.75 20.37
CA PHE A 530 12.50 -3.94 19.77
C PHE A 530 12.17 -3.46 18.35
N PHE A 531 11.51 -4.28 17.53
CA PHE A 531 11.19 -3.94 16.12
C PHE A 531 9.82 -3.30 15.89
N ARG A 532 8.89 -3.39 16.84
CA ARG A 532 7.46 -3.05 16.61
C ARG A 532 6.86 -2.11 17.63
N ILE A 533 7.53 -1.81 18.74
CA ILE A 533 6.96 -1.00 19.82
C ILE A 533 6.64 0.43 19.37
N ASP A 534 7.47 0.99 18.50
CA ASP A 534 7.26 2.30 17.86
C ASP A 534 5.92 2.36 17.12
N GLN A 535 5.55 1.32 16.36
CA GLN A 535 4.29 1.27 15.60
C GLN A 535 3.05 1.33 16.50
N VAL A 536 3.11 0.78 17.71
CA VAL A 536 2.00 0.85 18.69
C VAL A 536 2.02 2.14 19.50
N MET A 537 3.16 2.84 19.55
CA MET A 537 3.30 4.10 20.29
C MET A 537 2.86 5.32 19.49
N ILE A 538 2.99 5.31 18.16
CA ILE A 538 2.71 6.49 17.32
C ILE A 538 1.27 6.99 17.50
N ASP A 539 0.29 6.13 17.26
CA ASP A 539 -1.12 6.46 17.35
C ASP A 539 -1.53 7.11 18.70
N PRO A 540 -1.32 6.45 19.86
CA PRO A 540 -1.74 7.02 21.15
C PRO A 540 -0.94 8.27 21.57
N ILE A 541 0.30 8.45 21.10
CA ILE A 541 1.10 9.64 21.44
C ILE A 541 0.70 10.85 20.58
N MET A 542 0.36 10.62 19.31
CA MET A 542 -0.08 11.67 18.38
C MET A 542 -1.53 12.08 18.60
N GLY A 543 -2.35 11.21 19.20
CA GLY A 543 -3.74 11.50 19.55
C GLY A 543 -4.71 11.33 18.38
N LYS A 544 -6.01 11.55 18.65
CA LYS A 544 -7.13 11.20 17.75
C LYS A 544 -7.05 11.86 16.36
N GLU A 545 -6.53 13.08 16.26
CA GLU A 545 -6.54 13.85 15.00
C GLU A 545 -5.52 13.36 13.98
N ARG A 546 -4.35 12.88 14.43
CA ARG A 546 -3.21 12.56 13.53
C ARG A 546 -2.65 11.15 13.73
N GLY A 547 -3.02 10.47 14.81
CA GLY A 547 -2.42 9.18 15.20
C GLY A 547 -2.60 8.07 14.18
N ASP A 548 -3.81 7.90 13.65
CA ASP A 548 -4.10 6.88 12.65
C ASP A 548 -3.39 7.21 11.32
N ILE A 549 -3.52 8.44 10.82
CA ILE A 549 -2.89 8.89 9.56
C ILE A 549 -1.36 8.72 9.61
N GLU A 550 -0.71 9.22 10.66
CA GLU A 550 0.74 9.12 10.85
C GLU A 550 1.21 7.66 10.98
N THR A 551 0.42 6.81 11.65
CA THR A 551 0.68 5.36 11.70
C THR A 551 0.59 4.74 10.31
N GLY A 552 -0.36 5.18 9.47
CA GLY A 552 -0.48 4.78 8.08
C GLY A 552 0.75 5.17 7.24
N TYR A 553 1.18 6.42 7.35
CA TYR A 553 2.37 6.91 6.66
C TYR A 553 3.62 6.12 7.05
N TYR A 554 3.78 5.87 8.35
CA TYR A 554 4.89 5.11 8.88
C TYR A 554 4.85 3.63 8.48
N ASN A 555 3.65 3.03 8.40
CA ASN A 555 3.49 1.64 7.99
C ASN A 555 3.98 1.39 6.56
N VAL A 556 3.65 2.28 5.62
CA VAL A 556 4.11 2.15 4.22
C VAL A 556 5.64 2.16 4.12
N ALA A 557 6.32 3.05 4.87
CA ALA A 557 7.78 3.07 4.93
C ALA A 557 8.34 1.74 5.48
N TYR A 558 7.72 1.20 6.54
CA TYR A 558 8.13 -0.07 7.13
C TYR A 558 7.89 -1.29 6.24
N LYS A 559 6.81 -1.32 5.44
CA LYS A 559 6.51 -2.46 4.56
C LYS A 559 7.61 -2.69 3.51
N PHE A 560 8.17 -1.60 2.99
CA PHE A 560 9.32 -1.68 2.08
C PHE A 560 10.54 -2.30 2.77
N ILE A 561 10.83 -1.82 3.98
CA ILE A 561 11.94 -2.31 4.80
C ILE A 561 11.80 -3.78 5.19
N ASP A 562 10.60 -4.20 5.61
CA ASP A 562 10.28 -5.59 5.92
C ASP A 562 10.55 -6.52 4.73
N GLY A 563 10.49 -6.01 3.50
CA GLY A 563 10.89 -6.73 2.28
C GLY A 563 12.40 -6.96 2.17
N LEU A 564 13.22 -6.00 2.61
CA LEU A 564 14.68 -6.04 2.49
C LEU A 564 15.36 -6.91 3.55
N LEU A 565 14.73 -7.08 4.71
CA LEU A 565 15.25 -7.90 5.82
C LEU A 565 15.33 -9.41 5.52
N ILE A 566 14.83 -9.86 4.36
CA ILE A 566 15.04 -11.24 3.88
C ILE A 566 16.49 -11.52 3.45
N LEU A 567 17.21 -10.49 3.00
CA LEU A 567 18.61 -10.61 2.55
C LEU A 567 19.56 -11.03 3.69
N PRO A 568 19.60 -10.35 4.85
CA PRO A 568 20.51 -10.70 5.93
C PRO A 568 20.11 -12.03 6.58
N SER A 569 18.81 -12.35 6.67
CA SER A 569 18.36 -13.61 7.27
C SER A 569 18.78 -14.82 6.41
N THR A 570 18.63 -14.73 5.09
CA THR A 570 19.08 -15.78 4.15
C THR A 570 20.60 -15.96 4.22
N PHE A 571 21.35 -14.86 4.22
CA PHE A 571 22.80 -14.90 4.35
C PHE A 571 23.24 -15.52 5.70
N THR A 572 22.57 -15.13 6.79
CA THR A 572 22.90 -15.61 8.13
C THR A 572 22.55 -17.09 8.31
N LEU A 573 21.46 -17.57 7.74
CA LEU A 573 21.12 -19.00 7.72
C LEU A 573 22.20 -19.83 7.01
N ALA A 574 22.76 -19.32 5.91
CA ALA A 574 23.83 -20.00 5.18
C ALA A 574 25.16 -20.03 5.96
N ILE A 575 25.50 -18.95 6.67
CA ILE A 575 26.75 -18.85 7.43
C ILE A 575 26.68 -19.52 8.81
N PHE A 576 25.50 -19.65 9.40
CA PHE A 576 25.32 -20.12 10.78
C PHE A 576 25.92 -21.52 11.06
N PRO A 577 25.78 -22.54 10.18
CA PRO A 577 26.44 -23.83 10.39
C PRO A 577 27.98 -23.72 10.41
N VAL A 578 28.54 -22.82 9.61
CA VAL A 578 29.99 -22.55 9.59
C VAL A 578 30.41 -21.95 10.93
N MET A 579 29.67 -20.95 11.42
CA MET A 579 29.94 -20.30 12.71
C MET A 579 29.85 -21.27 13.88
N SER A 580 28.83 -22.13 13.89
CA SER A 580 28.66 -23.16 14.93
C SER A 580 29.80 -24.18 14.96
N ARG A 581 30.34 -24.57 13.80
CA ARG A 581 31.53 -25.45 13.74
C ARG A 581 32.79 -24.75 14.22
N LEU A 582 32.99 -23.49 13.84
CA LEU A 582 34.19 -22.71 14.20
C LEU A 582 34.22 -22.32 15.70
N ALA A 583 33.05 -22.26 16.35
CA ALA A 583 32.94 -21.98 17.78
C ALA A 583 33.62 -23.05 18.66
N GLN A 584 33.78 -24.28 18.17
CA GLN A 584 34.43 -25.38 18.88
C GLN A 584 35.95 -25.42 18.65
N GLY A 585 36.66 -24.39 19.13
CA GLY A 585 38.13 -24.43 19.26
C GLY A 585 38.95 -23.57 18.29
N ALA A 586 38.33 -22.77 17.42
CA ALA A 586 39.04 -21.91 16.46
C ALA A 586 38.60 -20.43 16.52
N LYS A 587 38.82 -19.76 17.66
CA LYS A 587 38.42 -18.35 17.88
C LYS A 587 38.86 -17.40 16.77
N GLU A 588 40.12 -17.50 16.32
CA GLU A 588 40.60 -16.65 15.22
C GLU A 588 39.88 -16.91 13.90
N SER A 589 39.58 -18.17 13.57
CA SER A 589 38.83 -18.50 12.36
C SER A 589 37.40 -18.01 12.44
N MET A 590 36.78 -18.08 13.63
CA MET A 590 35.46 -17.50 13.89
C MET A 590 35.47 -15.97 13.76
N LEU A 591 36.51 -15.28 14.25
CA LEU A 591 36.69 -13.85 14.06
C LEU A 591 36.84 -13.50 12.57
N ARG A 592 37.71 -14.20 11.84
CA ARG A 592 37.90 -14.00 10.39
C ARG A 592 36.60 -14.18 9.63
N ALA A 593 35.85 -15.25 9.91
CA ALA A 593 34.55 -15.49 9.29
C ALA A 593 33.53 -14.40 9.64
N THR A 594 33.54 -13.90 10.87
CA THR A 594 32.64 -12.81 11.31
C THR A 594 32.96 -11.51 10.58
N VAL A 595 34.24 -11.13 10.53
CA VAL A 595 34.72 -9.92 9.83
C VAL A 595 34.42 -10.01 8.33
N PHE A 596 34.62 -11.17 7.71
CA PHE A 596 34.25 -11.42 6.32
C PHE A 596 32.75 -11.19 6.09
N SER A 597 31.91 -11.81 6.90
CA SER A 597 30.45 -11.73 6.78
C SER A 597 29.92 -10.32 7.03
N VAL A 598 30.41 -9.62 8.06
CA VAL A 598 30.06 -8.21 8.32
C VAL A 598 30.42 -7.32 7.12
N ARG A 599 31.61 -7.52 6.54
CA ARG A 599 32.07 -6.73 5.39
C ARG A 599 31.13 -6.87 4.19
N TRP A 600 30.76 -8.09 3.83
CA TRP A 600 29.86 -8.35 2.71
C TRP A 600 28.46 -7.78 2.93
N LEU A 601 27.92 -7.94 4.15
CA LEU A 601 26.62 -7.38 4.50
C LEU A 601 26.62 -5.85 4.41
N LEU A 602 27.67 -5.18 4.90
CA LEU A 602 27.83 -3.72 4.77
C LEU A 602 27.98 -3.29 3.31
N MET A 603 28.74 -4.04 2.51
CA MET A 603 28.93 -3.75 1.09
C MET A 603 27.61 -3.78 0.31
N ILE A 604 26.62 -4.55 0.76
CA ILE A 604 25.29 -4.66 0.15
C ILE A 604 24.31 -3.65 0.75
N ALA A 605 24.30 -3.50 2.08
CA ALA A 605 23.33 -2.67 2.78
C ALA A 605 23.50 -1.17 2.49
N LEU A 606 24.74 -0.68 2.35
CA LEU A 606 25.02 0.74 2.15
C LEU A 606 24.50 1.28 0.80
N PRO A 607 24.80 0.66 -0.36
CA PRO A 607 24.21 1.08 -1.64
C PRO A 607 22.69 1.02 -1.63
N LEU A 608 22.13 -0.02 -1.01
CA LEU A 608 20.68 -0.18 -0.92
C LEU A 608 20.03 0.95 -0.12
N ALA A 609 20.64 1.35 1.00
CA ALA A 609 20.22 2.52 1.76
C ALA A 609 20.29 3.80 0.94
N LEU A 610 21.43 4.05 0.26
CA LEU A 610 21.64 5.25 -0.56
C LEU A 610 20.63 5.37 -1.72
N LEU A 611 20.44 4.28 -2.47
CA LEU A 611 19.50 4.23 -3.59
C LEU A 611 18.06 4.44 -3.10
N THR A 612 17.68 3.80 -2.00
CA THR A 612 16.34 3.99 -1.42
C THR A 612 16.14 5.43 -0.97
N THR A 613 17.13 6.07 -0.32
CA THR A 613 17.05 7.49 0.06
C THR A 613 16.82 8.37 -1.16
N ARG A 614 17.54 8.13 -2.27
CA ARG A 614 17.39 8.92 -3.50
C ARG A 614 16.01 8.77 -4.16
N TYR A 615 15.49 7.55 -4.18
CA TYR A 615 14.26 7.18 -4.88
C TYR A 615 13.05 6.98 -3.97
N ALA A 616 13.10 7.42 -2.71
CA ALA A 616 12.05 7.19 -1.73
C ALA A 616 10.66 7.67 -2.18
N GLU A 617 10.58 8.85 -2.81
CA GLU A 617 9.31 9.38 -3.36
C GLU A 617 8.73 8.45 -4.43
N GLY A 618 9.55 8.02 -5.40
CA GLY A 618 9.11 7.08 -6.43
C GLY A 618 8.73 5.71 -5.88
N ILE A 619 9.45 5.22 -4.86
CA ILE A 619 9.15 3.95 -4.17
C ILE A 619 7.81 4.05 -3.44
N VAL A 620 7.59 5.12 -2.67
CA VAL A 620 6.33 5.33 -1.92
C VAL A 620 5.17 5.56 -2.87
N TRP A 621 5.35 6.35 -3.92
CA TRP A 621 4.33 6.54 -4.96
C TRP A 621 3.97 5.21 -5.65
N ALA A 622 4.97 4.40 -5.99
CA ALA A 622 4.76 3.08 -6.58
C ALA A 622 4.14 2.07 -5.60
N PHE A 623 4.27 2.28 -4.28
CA PHE A 623 3.72 1.40 -3.26
C PHE A 623 2.33 1.83 -2.79
N GLY A 624 2.22 2.99 -2.15
CA GLY A 624 0.97 3.52 -1.56
C GLY A 624 0.20 4.46 -2.49
N GLY A 625 0.88 5.13 -3.42
CA GLY A 625 0.30 6.22 -4.23
C GLY A 625 0.62 7.60 -3.68
N GLU A 626 0.03 8.63 -4.29
CA GLU A 626 0.30 10.03 -3.93
C GLU A 626 -0.23 10.42 -2.55
N GLU A 627 -1.31 9.78 -2.07
CA GLU A 627 -1.89 10.05 -0.75
C GLU A 627 -0.90 9.80 0.40
N PHE A 628 0.22 9.11 0.16
CA PHE A 628 1.28 8.85 1.14
C PHE A 628 2.48 9.79 1.01
N LEU A 629 2.51 10.66 -0.01
CA LEU A 629 3.57 11.65 -0.20
C LEU A 629 3.18 12.99 0.42
N PRO A 630 4.16 13.76 0.96
CA PRO A 630 5.59 13.43 1.08
C PRO A 630 5.94 12.63 2.35
N HIS A 631 5.01 12.50 3.30
CA HIS A 631 5.29 12.05 4.68
C HIS A 631 5.93 10.66 4.75
N SER A 632 5.38 9.65 4.07
CA SER A 632 5.98 8.31 4.04
C SER A 632 7.35 8.30 3.36
N ALA A 633 7.58 9.15 2.36
CA ALA A 633 8.86 9.21 1.66
C ALA A 633 9.95 9.82 2.54
N VAL A 634 9.63 10.86 3.32
CA VAL A 634 10.54 11.43 4.32
C VAL A 634 10.86 10.39 5.40
N ALA A 635 9.84 9.71 5.93
CA ALA A 635 10.04 8.64 6.91
C ALA A 635 10.93 7.52 6.35
N LEU A 636 10.70 7.07 5.11
CA LEU A 636 11.52 6.05 4.45
C LEU A 636 12.98 6.50 4.24
N ARG A 637 13.20 7.77 3.85
CA ARG A 637 14.55 8.35 3.68
C ARG A 637 15.39 8.25 4.94
N ILE A 638 14.77 8.47 6.10
CA ILE A 638 15.41 8.37 7.41
C ILE A 638 15.53 6.89 7.77
N LEU A 639 14.39 6.20 7.84
CA LEU A 639 14.28 4.85 8.39
C LEU A 639 15.22 3.87 7.69
N ILE A 640 15.42 3.96 6.37
CA ILE A 640 16.29 3.01 5.63
C ILE A 640 17.73 2.95 6.14
N TRP A 641 18.25 4.00 6.78
CA TRP A 641 19.60 3.99 7.36
C TRP A 641 19.75 3.09 8.58
N PHE A 642 18.66 2.50 9.09
CA PHE A 642 18.75 1.42 10.08
C PHE A 642 19.33 0.13 9.47
N LEU A 643 19.19 -0.07 8.14
CA LEU A 643 19.45 -1.31 7.44
C LEU A 643 20.91 -1.81 7.57
N PRO A 644 21.96 -0.96 7.41
CA PRO A 644 23.35 -1.40 7.59
C PRO A 644 23.63 -1.91 9.00
N PHE A 645 23.05 -1.28 10.03
CA PHE A 645 23.21 -1.71 11.42
C PHE A 645 22.43 -2.99 11.70
N SER A 646 21.18 -3.07 11.21
CA SER A 646 20.33 -4.24 11.36
C SER A 646 20.94 -5.49 10.73
N PHE A 647 21.56 -5.37 9.55
CA PHE A 647 22.25 -6.49 8.90
C PHE A 647 23.42 -7.00 9.75
N VAL A 648 24.20 -6.07 10.30
CA VAL A 648 25.30 -6.41 11.20
C VAL A 648 24.78 -7.08 12.46
N ASN A 649 23.82 -6.47 13.16
CA ASN A 649 23.23 -7.01 14.39
C ASN A 649 22.59 -8.37 14.17
N SER A 650 21.89 -8.58 13.04
CA SER A 650 21.36 -9.87 12.63
C SER A 650 22.47 -10.94 12.61
N LEU A 651 23.59 -10.69 11.94
CA LEU A 651 24.72 -11.63 11.95
C LEU A 651 25.34 -11.82 13.35
N LEU A 652 25.61 -10.72 14.06
CA LEU A 652 26.29 -10.76 15.36
C LEU A 652 25.49 -11.54 16.41
N GLN A 653 24.16 -11.43 16.37
CA GLN A 653 23.26 -12.23 17.21
C GLN A 653 23.52 -13.73 17.04
N TYR A 654 23.57 -14.22 15.80
CA TYR A 654 23.81 -15.64 15.54
C TYR A 654 25.24 -16.08 15.87
N VAL A 655 26.23 -15.20 15.73
CA VAL A 655 27.60 -15.45 16.19
C VAL A 655 27.63 -15.63 17.72
N LEU A 656 26.92 -14.79 18.48
CA LEU A 656 26.79 -14.91 19.93
C LEU A 656 26.04 -16.17 20.36
N ILE A 657 25.00 -16.56 19.62
CA ILE A 657 24.29 -17.83 19.83
C ILE A 657 25.24 -19.01 19.61
N ALA A 658 26.02 -19.01 18.52
CA ALA A 658 27.03 -20.02 18.25
C ALA A 658 28.13 -20.08 19.33
N ALA A 659 28.47 -18.94 19.93
CA ALA A 659 29.40 -18.84 21.06
C ALA A 659 28.76 -19.15 22.44
N ASN A 660 27.52 -19.66 22.46
CA ASN A 660 26.77 -20.02 23.66
C ASN A 660 26.54 -18.86 24.66
N ARG A 661 26.39 -17.63 24.16
CA ARG A 661 26.15 -16.40 24.96
C ARG A 661 24.68 -15.97 25.01
N GLN A 662 23.73 -16.89 24.79
CA GLN A 662 22.29 -16.62 24.69
C GLN A 662 21.70 -15.83 25.87
N HIS A 663 22.13 -16.09 27.11
CA HIS A 663 21.62 -15.35 28.28
C HIS A 663 22.07 -13.88 28.32
N SER A 664 23.26 -13.60 27.79
CA SER A 664 23.76 -12.23 27.70
C SER A 664 23.09 -11.47 26.56
N LEU A 665 22.68 -12.18 25.50
CA LEU A 665 21.87 -11.64 24.42
C LEU A 665 20.51 -11.12 24.93
N THR A 666 19.83 -11.87 25.81
CA THR A 666 18.57 -11.44 26.43
C THR A 666 18.73 -10.10 27.17
N ARG A 667 19.81 -9.93 27.93
CA ARG A 667 20.10 -8.67 28.65
C ARG A 667 20.39 -7.51 27.71
N ALA A 668 21.05 -7.76 26.59
CA ALA A 668 21.31 -6.76 25.56
C ALA A 668 20.00 -6.27 24.92
N TYR A 669 19.08 -7.18 24.58
CA TYR A 669 17.76 -6.81 24.06
C TYR A 669 16.93 -6.06 25.09
N LEU A 670 16.96 -6.46 26.36
CA LEU A 670 16.24 -5.73 27.42
C LEU A 670 16.67 -4.27 27.50
N TRP A 671 17.99 -4.02 27.45
CA TRP A 671 18.52 -2.66 27.43
C TRP A 671 18.13 -1.90 26.15
N ALA A 672 18.15 -2.57 24.99
CA ALA A 672 17.77 -1.94 23.72
C ALA A 672 16.28 -1.59 23.65
N VAL A 673 15.39 -2.46 24.16
CA VAL A 673 13.95 -2.18 24.28
C VAL A 673 13.68 -1.03 25.24
N PHE A 674 14.39 -0.98 26.37
CA PHE A 674 14.27 0.12 27.32
C PHE A 674 14.72 1.46 26.71
N PHE A 675 15.84 1.46 26.00
CA PHE A 675 16.31 2.63 25.25
C PHE A 675 15.27 3.06 24.20
N ASN A 676 14.78 2.11 23.41
CA ASN A 676 13.81 2.35 22.35
C ASN A 676 12.51 2.96 22.91
N LEU A 677 11.95 2.37 23.98
CA LEU A 677 10.71 2.86 24.62
C LEU A 677 10.85 4.31 25.11
N ILE A 678 11.94 4.64 25.81
CA ILE A 678 12.15 5.99 26.36
C ILE A 678 12.37 6.99 25.23
N CYS A 679 13.28 6.68 24.30
CA CYS A 679 13.60 7.59 23.22
C CYS A 679 12.41 7.81 22.29
N ASN A 680 11.63 6.77 21.98
CA ASN A 680 10.43 6.91 21.16
C ASN A 680 9.37 7.79 21.83
N PHE A 681 9.17 7.65 23.13
CA PHE A 681 8.20 8.49 23.85
C PHE A 681 8.50 10.00 23.68
N PHE A 682 9.76 10.40 23.83
CA PHE A 682 10.15 11.80 23.66
C PHE A 682 10.27 12.25 22.19
N ALA A 683 10.76 11.37 21.31
CA ALA A 683 10.98 11.69 19.91
C ALA A 683 9.68 11.78 19.11
N ILE A 684 8.71 10.89 19.36
CA ILE A 684 7.40 10.92 18.69
C ILE A 684 6.67 12.21 19.07
N ARG A 685 6.71 12.61 20.36
CA ARG A 685 6.08 13.85 20.81
C ARG A 685 6.68 15.10 20.17
N SER A 686 7.98 15.10 19.92
CA SER A 686 8.69 16.27 19.38
C SER A 686 8.76 16.32 17.86
N PHE A 687 8.83 15.16 17.20
CA PHE A 687 9.15 15.04 15.76
C PHE A 687 8.25 14.05 15.00
N GLY A 688 7.18 13.53 15.63
CA GLY A 688 6.25 12.58 15.01
C GLY A 688 6.93 11.31 14.48
N ILE A 689 6.50 10.85 13.31
CA ILE A 689 7.02 9.64 12.65
C ILE A 689 8.51 9.73 12.28
N ASN A 690 9.02 10.95 12.02
CA ASN A 690 10.44 11.16 11.73
C ASN A 690 11.29 10.97 12.99
N GLY A 691 10.74 11.32 14.15
CA GLY A 691 11.30 11.01 15.46
C GLY A 691 11.40 9.51 15.68
N ALA A 692 10.30 8.77 15.44
CA ALA A 692 10.28 7.31 15.53
C ALA A 692 11.32 6.67 14.59
N ALA A 693 11.37 7.11 13.33
CA ALA A 693 12.34 6.61 12.36
C ALA A 693 13.80 6.80 12.82
N THR A 694 14.10 7.96 13.41
CA THR A 694 15.44 8.26 13.94
C THR A 694 15.77 7.37 15.13
N VAL A 695 14.83 7.18 16.06
CA VAL A 695 15.03 6.31 17.23
C VAL A 695 15.24 4.86 16.83
N THR A 696 14.61 4.38 15.76
CA THR A 696 14.85 3.03 15.23
C THR A 696 16.32 2.84 14.81
N ILE A 697 16.92 3.80 14.11
CA ILE A 697 18.35 3.77 13.78
C ILE A 697 19.20 3.79 15.06
N LEU A 698 18.88 4.71 15.97
CA LEU A 698 19.60 4.83 17.25
C LEU A 698 19.48 3.57 18.10
N SER A 699 18.38 2.83 18.01
CA SER A 699 18.16 1.58 18.74
C SER A 699 19.00 0.43 18.21
N GLU A 700 19.25 0.36 16.90
CA GLU A 700 20.19 -0.59 16.30
C GLU A 700 21.64 -0.26 16.69
N VAL A 701 22.01 1.02 16.65
CA VAL A 701 23.33 1.50 17.12
C VAL A 701 23.49 1.23 18.61
N ALA A 702 22.43 1.46 19.38
CA ALA A 702 22.38 1.11 20.79
C ALA A 702 22.71 -0.39 20.91
N LEU A 703 21.93 -1.28 20.30
CA LEU A 703 22.08 -2.74 20.42
C LEU A 703 23.48 -3.25 19.98
N LEU A 704 24.13 -2.54 19.06
CA LEU A 704 25.49 -2.86 18.61
C LEU A 704 26.53 -2.75 19.74
N PHE A 705 26.36 -1.84 20.71
CA PHE A 705 27.31 -1.68 21.84
C PHE A 705 27.42 -2.93 22.73
N PRO A 706 26.34 -3.48 23.32
CA PRO A 706 26.43 -4.71 24.10
C PRO A 706 26.84 -5.90 23.24
N PHE A 707 26.45 -5.98 21.97
CA PHE A 707 26.91 -7.03 21.06
C PHE A 707 28.42 -6.99 20.85
N TYR A 708 28.98 -5.81 20.60
CA TYR A 708 30.41 -5.62 20.44
C TYR A 708 31.18 -6.02 21.70
N TYR A 709 30.69 -5.62 22.89
CA TYR A 709 31.30 -6.02 24.15
C TYR A 709 31.35 -7.55 24.31
N LEU A 710 30.22 -8.23 24.06
CA LEU A 710 30.12 -9.69 24.17
C LEU A 710 30.98 -10.41 23.12
N ILE A 711 31.06 -9.90 21.91
CA ILE A 711 31.90 -10.48 20.84
C ILE A 711 33.38 -10.29 21.13
N ARG A 712 33.78 -9.12 21.64
CA ARG A 712 35.17 -8.87 22.05
C ARG A 712 35.64 -9.91 23.07
N GLU A 713 34.77 -10.28 23.99
CA GLU A 713 35.06 -11.27 25.03
C GLU A 713 35.09 -12.71 24.51
N SER A 714 34.17 -13.05 23.61
CA SER A 714 33.96 -14.45 23.16
C SER A 714 34.78 -14.83 21.92
N VAL A 715 34.89 -13.93 20.95
CA VAL A 715 35.48 -14.18 19.61
C VAL A 715 36.74 -13.36 19.39
N GLY A 716 36.69 -12.05 19.63
CA GLY A 716 37.82 -11.13 19.46
C GLY A 716 37.42 -9.73 18.98
N ILE A 717 38.41 -8.87 18.73
CA ILE A 717 38.19 -7.46 18.36
C ILE A 717 37.84 -7.35 16.87
N ILE A 718 36.64 -6.83 16.58
CA ILE A 718 36.22 -6.49 15.23
C ILE A 718 36.81 -5.12 14.82
N PRO A 719 37.51 -5.03 13.67
CA PRO A 719 38.07 -3.77 13.18
C PRO A 719 37.00 -2.92 12.47
N TRP A 720 36.15 -2.24 13.24
CA TRP A 720 35.03 -1.43 12.71
C TRP A 720 35.45 -0.33 11.74
N LEU A 721 36.54 0.40 12.03
CA LEU A 721 36.97 1.52 11.21
C LEU A 721 37.36 1.09 9.77
N PRO A 722 38.17 0.03 9.56
CA PRO A 722 38.37 -0.53 8.22
C PRO A 722 37.11 -1.11 7.56
N LEU A 723 36.19 -1.66 8.35
CA LEU A 723 34.97 -2.29 7.84
C LEU A 723 33.97 -1.27 7.31
N PHE A 724 33.80 -0.12 7.98
CA PHE A 724 32.92 0.95 7.53
C PHE A 724 33.62 1.95 6.61
N GLY A 725 34.90 2.25 6.84
CA GLY A 725 35.61 3.32 6.13
C GLY A 725 35.67 3.11 4.62
N LYS A 726 36.08 1.92 4.15
CA LYS A 726 36.19 1.67 2.69
C LYS A 726 34.82 1.67 2.00
N PRO A 727 33.78 0.98 2.52
CA PRO A 727 32.45 1.05 1.94
C PRO A 727 31.83 2.45 1.98
N ILE A 728 32.02 3.24 3.04
CA ILE A 728 31.51 4.62 3.11
C ILE A 728 32.20 5.51 2.06
N LEU A 729 33.52 5.40 1.88
CA LEU A 729 34.22 6.15 0.82
C LEU A 729 33.71 5.77 -0.58
N ALA A 730 33.48 4.49 -0.83
CA ALA A 730 32.86 4.03 -2.07
C ALA A 730 31.42 4.55 -2.21
N LEU A 731 30.66 4.61 -1.11
CA LEU A 731 29.30 5.13 -1.08
C LEU A 731 29.25 6.61 -1.46
N LEU A 732 30.10 7.43 -0.85
CA LEU A 732 30.21 8.87 -1.14
C LEU A 732 30.58 9.12 -2.60
N ALA A 733 31.50 8.32 -3.17
CA ALA A 733 31.82 8.41 -4.59
C ALA A 733 30.63 8.01 -5.49
N SER A 734 29.88 6.97 -5.12
CA SER A 734 28.70 6.51 -5.86
C SER A 734 27.50 7.44 -5.74
N ALA A 735 27.44 8.27 -4.71
CA ALA A 735 26.40 9.29 -4.55
C ALA A 735 26.51 10.38 -5.62
N LEU A 736 27.73 10.77 -6.02
CA LEU A 736 27.95 11.86 -6.97
C LEU A 736 27.03 11.81 -8.21
N PRO A 737 26.95 10.71 -8.99
CA PRO A 737 26.07 10.67 -10.17
C PRO A 737 24.57 10.74 -9.86
N LEU A 738 24.13 10.34 -8.66
CA LEU A 738 22.73 10.32 -8.27
C LEU A 738 22.17 11.72 -7.95
N TRP A 739 23.05 12.63 -7.50
CA TRP A 739 22.68 14.01 -7.13
C TRP A 739 23.24 15.08 -8.06
N ALA A 740 24.37 14.84 -8.74
CA ALA A 740 25.02 15.84 -9.58
C ALA A 740 24.48 15.88 -11.02
N PHE A 741 23.87 14.79 -11.52
CA PHE A 741 23.38 14.71 -12.89
C PHE A 741 21.90 14.33 -12.93
N PRO A 742 21.08 14.96 -13.80
CA PRO A 742 19.68 14.61 -14.01
C PRO A 742 19.56 13.35 -14.89
N LEU A 743 20.24 12.27 -14.52
CA LEU A 743 20.17 11.00 -15.22
C LEU A 743 18.86 10.29 -14.87
N PRO A 744 18.19 9.64 -15.85
CA PRO A 744 17.04 8.81 -15.56
C PRO A 744 17.47 7.60 -14.71
N PHE A 745 16.56 7.10 -13.87
CA PHE A 745 16.87 6.08 -12.87
C PHE A 745 17.53 4.82 -13.45
N TRP A 746 17.12 4.41 -14.66
CA TRP A 746 17.67 3.24 -15.36
C TRP A 746 19.13 3.40 -15.78
N ALA A 747 19.64 4.63 -15.90
CA ALA A 747 21.05 4.92 -16.15
C ALA A 747 21.81 5.23 -14.85
N ALA A 748 21.18 5.98 -13.95
CA ALA A 748 21.78 6.43 -12.70
C ALA A 748 22.10 5.27 -11.73
N ILE A 749 21.20 4.28 -11.62
CA ILE A 749 21.41 3.12 -10.72
C ILE A 749 22.60 2.26 -11.18
N PRO A 750 22.68 1.77 -12.43
CA PRO A 750 23.84 1.00 -12.88
C PRO A 750 25.15 1.79 -12.78
N LEU A 751 25.15 3.08 -13.14
CA LEU A 751 26.33 3.92 -13.04
C LEU A 751 26.82 4.05 -11.59
N SER A 752 25.91 4.34 -10.66
CA SER A 752 26.21 4.38 -9.22
C SER A 752 26.80 3.06 -8.73
N MET A 753 26.23 1.92 -9.15
CA MET A 753 26.73 0.60 -8.75
C MET A 753 28.10 0.28 -9.34
N ILE A 754 28.36 0.68 -10.59
CA ILE A 754 29.68 0.53 -11.24
C ILE A 754 30.73 1.37 -10.51
N ILE A 755 30.43 2.62 -10.19
CA ILE A 755 31.34 3.50 -9.44
C ILE A 755 31.59 2.91 -8.05
N TYR A 756 30.54 2.48 -7.35
CA TYR A 756 30.66 1.86 -6.04
C TYR A 756 31.60 0.64 -6.07
N LEU A 757 31.36 -0.30 -6.98
CA LEU A 757 32.21 -1.49 -7.15
C LEU A 757 33.64 -1.13 -7.58
N GLY A 758 33.80 -0.18 -8.48
CA GLY A 758 35.11 0.30 -8.95
C GLY A 758 35.93 0.90 -7.82
N VAL A 759 35.34 1.74 -6.97
CA VAL A 759 36.01 2.34 -5.82
C VAL A 759 36.32 1.30 -4.74
N LEU A 760 35.42 0.33 -4.49
CA LEU A 760 35.72 -0.79 -3.60
C LEU A 760 36.93 -1.61 -4.07
N LEU A 761 37.04 -1.85 -5.38
CA LEU A 761 38.19 -2.54 -5.98
C LEU A 761 39.47 -1.69 -5.85
N ALA A 762 39.40 -0.39 -6.12
CA ALA A 762 40.52 0.55 -5.99
C ALA A 762 41.04 0.65 -4.54
N LEU A 763 40.14 0.70 -3.56
CA LEU A 763 40.47 0.73 -2.13
C LEU A 763 40.94 -0.63 -1.59
N ARG A 764 41.02 -1.66 -2.45
CA ARG A 764 41.31 -3.06 -2.06
C ARG A 764 40.44 -3.48 -0.88
N ALA A 765 39.14 -3.22 -1.00
CA ALA A 765 38.18 -3.53 0.06
C ALA A 765 38.01 -5.05 0.23
N PHE A 766 38.21 -5.82 -0.85
CA PHE A 766 38.31 -7.27 -0.82
C PHE A 766 39.68 -7.70 -0.31
N SER A 767 39.71 -8.52 0.74
CA SER A 767 40.95 -9.06 1.31
C SER A 767 41.60 -10.10 0.38
N ALA A 768 42.89 -10.42 0.59
CA ALA A 768 43.57 -11.48 -0.15
C ALA A 768 42.92 -12.86 0.08
N GLU A 769 42.34 -13.08 1.26
CA GLU A 769 41.59 -14.30 1.61
C GLU A 769 40.24 -14.35 0.88
N ASP A 770 39.59 -13.21 0.66
CA ASP A 770 38.33 -13.11 -0.10
C ASP A 770 38.56 -13.58 -1.55
N ARG A 771 39.71 -13.23 -2.14
CA ARG A 771 40.11 -13.65 -3.49
C ARG A 771 40.40 -15.15 -3.56
N GLN A 772 41.13 -15.70 -2.58
CA GLN A 772 41.40 -17.13 -2.50
C GLN A 772 40.13 -17.98 -2.31
N LEU A 773 39.15 -17.48 -1.56
CA LEU A 773 37.86 -18.15 -1.38
C LEU A 773 37.06 -18.19 -2.69
N VAL A 774 37.02 -17.08 -3.43
CA VAL A 774 36.37 -17.01 -4.75
C VAL A 774 37.08 -17.88 -5.79
N GLU A 775 38.41 -17.94 -5.76
CA GLU A 775 39.21 -18.83 -6.63
C GLU A 775 38.95 -20.32 -6.31
N ARG A 776 38.85 -20.70 -5.03
CA ARG A 776 38.48 -22.08 -4.64
C ARG A 776 37.06 -22.45 -5.07
N LEU A 777 36.12 -21.51 -5.02
CA LEU A 777 34.75 -21.73 -5.50
C LEU A 777 34.66 -21.84 -7.04
N ARG A 778 35.57 -21.19 -7.77
CA ARG A 778 35.69 -21.34 -9.23
C ARG A 778 36.40 -22.64 -9.64
N ALA A 779 37.35 -23.12 -8.85
CA ALA A 779 38.09 -24.35 -9.12
C ALA A 779 37.30 -25.66 -8.82
N ASN A 780 36.20 -25.57 -8.07
CA ASN A 780 35.28 -26.68 -7.76
C ASN A 780 34.03 -26.72 -8.67
N ARG A 781 34.02 -25.95 -9.77
CA ARG A 781 33.13 -26.13 -10.91
C ARG A 781 33.93 -26.79 -12.04
#